data_AF-B9M6P0-F1
#
_entry.id   AF-B9M6P0-F1
#
_cell.length_a   1.000
_cell.length_b   1.000
_cell.length_c   1.000
_cell.angle_alpha   90.00
_cell.angle_beta   90.00
_cell.angle_gamma   90.00
#
_symmetry.space_group_name_H-M   'P 1'
#
loop_
_entity.id
_entity.type
_entity.pdbx_description
1 polymer ?
#
loop_
_entity_poly.entity_id
_entity_poly.type
_entity_poly.pdbx_seq_one_letter_code
_entity_poly.pdbx_strand_id
1 'polypeptide(L)'
;MNSSMGKIRPSLAKMLAEAMNGCTGCGVCVRECAYLKLYGTPRDIAGSYDPVDSKNSSICFECSLCGLCTAVCPEGVDPQKLFLEMRREAVDRGKGSFPEHKGLLAYERTGMSRRFTWYGLPEGCTTVFFPGCALPGTRPAATMAVYEKLKESVPALGLVMDCCAKPSHDLGREQFFQQMFNEMTDWFKSHGVQRVLVACPNCYKVFSDYAPQFETKTVYELLAEITPERISDAPAVPVTIHDPCVIRFDEAPQGAVRTLIATAGHSIEEMPHARKTALCCGEGGTVSPLAPDLAGSWGALRVDEAAGRRLVTYCAGCANHLGKKLPVTHVLDMLCYTPKPSSGLITYVNRLRLKSRFKGTVPAAVTRERVNPNASRSGKLRPLLFLAALAAVIILVRVGGASQYLEPEKLRTLFAGFGVVAPLVYIACYIVAPALMFPGLPLSIAGATVFGPFWGVVYTIIGATLGACAAFLIARYAARDWVERRLVGSRWNKLDDETGKNGWKAVAVTRLIPLFPFNLLNFAFGLTQISFLQYAVATFIFMLPGTIAYITFSSSLLGVLKGRVSREFFIGIGLLVAVSLIPKVAAWYKGRSLQAPRPAVPWNLRRSLQRKAAVLAVLCLLSAGTYTLIRKFFWALDAYLYTIEFNLLFVASRLQDAELARFVEYLVPMSGMRAAGIALACQAMAAFAFPFSSLRTDVAFTSAFGTWTGMAYFAGADLLVTGVAASIGRFILGDLLPMYYRRKGKDTLSPAPIWIGWAAAALLAVPGIPLVLGALVVGGFRLHPGRSLAVMAAGVAVRALALLLTR
;
A
#
# COMPACT_ATOMS: atom_id res chain seq x y z
N MET A 1 38.05 -5.84 -27.36
CA MET A 1 37.21 -5.99 -26.13
C MET A 1 37.87 -5.16 -25.03
N ASN A 2 37.20 -4.12 -24.55
CA ASN A 2 37.75 -3.18 -23.57
C ASN A 2 37.95 -3.83 -22.19
N SER A 3 39.06 -3.50 -21.52
CA SER A 3 39.46 -4.00 -20.19
C SER A 3 38.54 -3.55 -19.01
N SER A 4 37.46 -2.83 -19.29
CA SER A 4 36.49 -2.33 -18.31
C SER A 4 35.33 -3.30 -18.00
N MET A 5 35.15 -4.36 -18.80
CA MET A 5 34.17 -5.41 -18.51
C MET A 5 34.72 -6.35 -17.42
N GLY A 6 34.49 -6.00 -16.14
CA GLY A 6 34.78 -6.94 -15.04
C GLY A 6 34.17 -8.33 -15.34
N LYS A 7 34.85 -9.41 -14.96
CA LYS A 7 34.55 -10.81 -15.35
C LYS A 7 33.03 -11.10 -15.39
N ILE A 8 32.46 -11.24 -16.59
CA ILE A 8 31.06 -11.63 -16.84
C ILE A 8 30.94 -13.16 -16.90
N ARG A 9 29.72 -13.68 -16.82
CA ARG A 9 29.42 -15.09 -17.10
C ARG A 9 30.01 -15.54 -18.45
N PRO A 10 30.70 -16.70 -18.51
CA PRO A 10 31.24 -17.22 -19.78
C PRO A 10 30.16 -17.47 -20.83
N SER A 11 28.96 -17.92 -20.42
CA SER A 11 27.79 -18.08 -21.29
C SER A 11 27.38 -16.76 -21.93
N LEU A 12 27.32 -15.69 -21.15
CA LEU A 12 26.98 -14.36 -21.63
C LEU A 12 28.06 -13.78 -22.57
N ALA A 13 29.34 -13.95 -22.23
CA ALA A 13 30.44 -13.52 -23.10
C ALA A 13 30.36 -14.16 -24.49
N LYS A 14 30.07 -15.47 -24.53
CA LYS A 14 29.86 -16.21 -25.77
C LYS A 14 28.67 -15.65 -26.57
N MET A 15 27.51 -15.48 -25.93
CA MET A 15 26.30 -14.99 -26.61
C MET A 15 26.43 -13.53 -27.09
N LEU A 16 27.15 -12.68 -26.36
CA LEU A 16 27.45 -11.32 -26.80
C LEU A 16 28.32 -11.34 -28.05
N ALA A 17 29.36 -12.16 -28.08
CA ALA A 17 30.22 -12.32 -29.26
C ALA A 17 29.44 -12.89 -30.46
N GLU A 18 28.60 -13.91 -30.25
CA GLU A 18 27.73 -14.47 -31.28
C GLU A 18 26.76 -13.41 -31.85
N ALA A 19 26.14 -12.59 -31.00
CA ALA A 19 25.24 -11.54 -31.46
C ALA A 19 25.98 -10.40 -32.19
N MET A 20 27.17 -10.01 -31.73
CA MET A 20 27.96 -8.95 -32.38
C MET A 20 28.46 -9.39 -33.75
N ASN A 21 29.03 -10.61 -33.82
CA ASN A 21 29.68 -11.11 -35.03
C ASN A 21 28.69 -11.75 -36.01
N GLY A 22 27.67 -12.44 -35.51
CA GLY A 22 26.72 -13.22 -36.33
C GLY A 22 25.49 -12.44 -36.81
N CYS A 23 25.09 -11.34 -36.16
CA CYS A 23 23.89 -10.60 -36.58
C CYS A 23 24.22 -9.59 -37.69
N THR A 24 23.75 -9.76 -38.91
CA THR A 24 24.04 -8.82 -40.03
C THR A 24 23.47 -7.41 -39.87
N GLY A 25 22.58 -7.17 -38.91
CA GLY A 25 21.89 -5.88 -38.74
C GLY A 25 20.71 -5.67 -39.71
N CYS A 26 20.21 -6.74 -40.35
CA CYS A 26 19.17 -6.67 -41.39
C CYS A 26 17.79 -6.18 -40.93
N GLY A 27 17.54 -6.06 -39.62
CA GLY A 27 16.29 -5.49 -39.08
C GLY A 27 15.04 -6.38 -39.18
N VAL A 28 15.12 -7.61 -39.71
CA VAL A 28 13.94 -8.52 -39.83
C VAL A 28 13.27 -8.76 -38.48
N CYS A 29 14.06 -9.01 -37.43
CA CYS A 29 13.54 -9.20 -36.07
C CYS A 29 12.98 -7.91 -35.42
N VAL A 30 13.36 -6.73 -35.92
CA VAL A 30 12.93 -5.42 -35.41
C VAL A 30 11.51 -5.09 -35.87
N ARG A 31 11.14 -5.51 -37.09
CA ARG A 31 9.88 -5.13 -37.77
C ARG A 31 8.63 -5.30 -36.92
N GLU A 32 8.50 -6.39 -36.18
CA GLU A 32 7.30 -6.71 -35.37
C GLU A 32 7.58 -6.72 -33.85
N CYS A 33 8.76 -6.26 -33.43
CA CYS A 33 9.15 -6.28 -32.02
C CYS A 33 9.24 -4.87 -31.45
N ALA A 34 8.26 -4.45 -30.65
CA ALA A 34 8.26 -3.14 -29.98
C ALA A 34 9.53 -2.87 -29.15
N TYR A 35 10.07 -3.90 -28.48
CA TYR A 35 11.32 -3.80 -27.73
C TYR A 35 12.53 -3.52 -28.63
N LEU A 36 12.70 -4.27 -29.72
CA LEU A 36 13.83 -4.04 -30.63
C LEU A 36 13.66 -2.76 -31.45
N LYS A 37 12.43 -2.29 -31.71
CA LYS A 37 12.18 -0.96 -32.29
C LYS A 37 12.69 0.16 -31.37
N LEU A 38 12.60 -0.05 -30.06
CA LEU A 38 13.02 0.93 -29.07
C LEU A 38 14.54 0.92 -28.83
N TYR A 39 15.16 -0.26 -28.77
CA TYR A 39 16.55 -0.42 -28.36
C TYR A 39 17.54 -0.76 -29.49
N GLY A 40 17.05 -1.01 -30.71
CA GLY A 40 17.89 -1.40 -31.85
C GLY A 40 18.00 -2.91 -32.04
N THR A 41 18.90 -3.31 -32.93
CA THR A 41 19.11 -4.72 -33.28
C THR A 41 19.81 -5.47 -32.13
N PRO A 42 19.76 -6.81 -32.11
CA PRO A 42 20.55 -7.60 -31.15
C PRO A 42 22.05 -7.28 -31.18
N ARG A 43 22.61 -6.89 -32.33
CA ARG A 43 24.01 -6.45 -32.46
C ARG A 43 24.24 -5.15 -31.69
N ASP A 44 23.36 -4.16 -31.88
CA ASP A 44 23.48 -2.84 -31.23
C ASP A 44 23.39 -2.97 -29.71
N ILE A 45 22.44 -3.78 -29.22
CA ILE A 45 22.27 -4.04 -27.79
C ILE A 45 23.47 -4.79 -27.22
N ALA A 46 23.98 -5.80 -27.93
CA ALA A 46 25.16 -6.55 -27.49
C ALA A 46 26.43 -5.67 -27.45
N GLY A 47 26.63 -4.82 -28.47
CA GLY A 47 27.79 -3.93 -28.56
C GLY A 47 27.78 -2.79 -27.54
N SER A 48 26.61 -2.36 -27.09
CA SER A 48 26.44 -1.30 -26.07
C SER A 48 26.24 -1.83 -24.65
N TYR A 49 26.19 -3.15 -24.46
CA TYR A 49 25.92 -3.75 -23.16
C TYR A 49 27.09 -3.56 -22.19
N ASP A 50 26.84 -2.82 -21.11
CA ASP A 50 27.73 -2.74 -19.95
C ASP A 50 27.05 -3.36 -18.71
N PRO A 51 27.58 -4.48 -18.17
CA PRO A 51 27.05 -5.13 -16.98
C PRO A 51 27.27 -4.31 -15.69
N VAL A 52 28.20 -3.34 -15.69
CA VAL A 52 28.50 -2.46 -14.55
C VAL A 52 27.60 -1.23 -14.53
N ASP A 53 27.02 -0.81 -15.65
CA ASP A 53 26.02 0.26 -15.66
C ASP A 53 24.65 -0.26 -15.16
N SER A 54 24.09 0.46 -14.18
CA SER A 54 22.74 0.22 -13.67
C SER A 54 21.65 0.53 -14.69
N LYS A 55 21.88 1.47 -15.62
CA LYS A 55 20.90 1.84 -16.66
C LYS A 55 20.76 0.73 -17.71
N ASN A 56 21.86 0.07 -18.07
CA ASN A 56 21.85 -1.07 -18.98
C ASN A 56 21.22 -2.33 -18.37
N SER A 57 21.16 -2.41 -17.04
CA SER A 57 20.65 -3.60 -16.35
C SER A 57 19.14 -3.76 -16.48
N SER A 58 18.34 -2.69 -16.64
CA SER A 58 16.87 -2.80 -16.76
C SER A 58 16.41 -3.20 -18.16
N ILE A 59 17.17 -2.84 -19.20
CA ILE A 59 16.80 -3.03 -20.62
C ILE A 59 16.45 -4.50 -20.90
N CYS A 60 17.29 -5.44 -20.45
CA CYS A 60 17.01 -6.87 -20.66
C CYS A 60 15.72 -7.37 -19.98
N PHE A 61 15.23 -6.70 -18.93
CA PHE A 61 13.98 -7.02 -18.24
C PHE A 61 12.73 -6.48 -18.96
N GLU A 62 12.91 -5.60 -19.94
CA GLU A 62 11.84 -5.06 -20.78
C GLU A 62 11.54 -5.95 -22.01
N CYS A 63 12.43 -6.89 -22.34
CA CYS A 63 12.21 -7.90 -23.37
C CYS A 63 11.19 -8.97 -22.92
N SER A 64 10.22 -9.35 -23.76
CA SER A 64 9.23 -10.38 -23.37
C SER A 64 9.73 -11.82 -23.44
N LEU A 65 10.98 -12.05 -23.83
CA LEU A 65 11.57 -13.37 -24.06
C LEU A 65 10.68 -14.29 -24.93
N CYS A 66 9.96 -13.72 -25.91
CA CYS A 66 8.98 -14.45 -26.72
C CYS A 66 9.59 -15.27 -27.87
N GLY A 67 10.88 -15.11 -28.14
CA GLY A 67 11.61 -15.87 -29.16
C GLY A 67 11.23 -15.59 -30.61
N LEU A 68 10.38 -14.59 -30.90
CA LEU A 68 10.05 -14.24 -32.29
C LEU A 68 11.30 -13.83 -33.06
N CYS A 69 12.16 -13.03 -32.44
CA CYS A 69 13.43 -12.61 -33.03
C CYS A 69 14.35 -13.78 -33.39
N THR A 70 14.44 -14.81 -32.54
CA THR A 70 15.17 -16.05 -32.82
C THR A 70 14.53 -16.80 -33.98
N ALA A 71 13.19 -16.87 -34.03
CA ALA A 71 12.46 -17.62 -35.05
C ALA A 71 12.58 -17.05 -36.47
N VAL A 72 12.74 -15.72 -36.59
CA VAL A 72 12.79 -15.01 -37.88
C VAL A 72 14.21 -14.58 -38.29
N CYS A 73 15.23 -14.90 -37.49
CA CYS A 73 16.60 -14.50 -37.80
C CYS A 73 17.15 -15.36 -38.96
N PRO A 74 17.59 -14.75 -40.09
CA PRO A 74 18.15 -15.52 -41.21
C PRO A 74 19.52 -16.14 -40.87
N GLU A 75 20.28 -15.50 -39.98
CA GLU A 75 21.63 -15.92 -39.58
C GLU A 75 21.63 -16.93 -38.40
N GLY A 76 20.46 -17.31 -37.89
CA GLY A 76 20.36 -18.24 -36.77
C GLY A 76 20.85 -17.71 -35.41
N VAL A 77 21.04 -16.39 -35.26
CA VAL A 77 21.32 -15.76 -33.96
C VAL A 77 20.15 -15.99 -33.01
N ASP A 78 20.43 -16.21 -31.71
CA ASP A 78 19.41 -16.46 -30.68
C ASP A 78 19.32 -15.32 -29.64
N PRO A 79 18.65 -14.19 -29.97
CA PRO A 79 18.52 -13.08 -29.03
C PRO A 79 17.69 -13.43 -27.78
N GLN A 80 16.79 -14.42 -27.85
CA GLN A 80 16.02 -14.84 -26.69
C GLN A 80 16.94 -15.36 -25.58
N LYS A 81 17.88 -16.25 -25.92
CA LYS A 81 18.87 -16.75 -24.94
C LYS A 81 19.81 -15.66 -24.47
N LEU A 82 20.28 -14.79 -25.38
CA LEU A 82 21.10 -13.64 -25.02
C LEU A 82 20.44 -12.79 -23.94
N PHE A 83 19.18 -12.37 -24.14
CA PHE A 83 18.48 -11.52 -23.17
C PHE A 83 18.20 -12.24 -21.85
N LEU A 84 17.99 -13.56 -21.87
CA LEU A 84 17.87 -14.34 -20.63
C LEU A 84 19.19 -14.39 -19.86
N GLU A 85 20.33 -14.59 -20.53
CA GLU A 85 21.65 -14.56 -19.90
C GLU A 85 21.99 -13.17 -19.36
N MET A 86 21.64 -12.09 -20.08
CA MET A 86 21.79 -10.72 -19.58
C MET A 86 21.00 -10.50 -18.27
N ARG A 87 19.79 -11.07 -18.14
CA ARG A 87 19.02 -11.02 -16.89
C ARG A 87 19.71 -11.78 -15.76
N ARG A 88 20.25 -12.96 -16.05
CA ARG A 88 20.97 -13.79 -15.05
C ARG A 88 22.20 -13.06 -14.53
N GLU A 89 23.01 -12.48 -15.43
CA GLU A 89 24.15 -11.63 -15.06
C GLU A 89 23.72 -10.43 -14.20
N ALA A 90 22.63 -9.76 -14.58
CA ALA A 90 22.11 -8.64 -13.80
C ALA A 90 21.64 -9.07 -12.40
N VAL A 91 21.02 -10.24 -12.26
CA VAL A 91 20.63 -10.80 -10.94
C VAL A 91 21.86 -11.14 -10.10
N ASP A 92 22.86 -11.82 -10.66
CA ASP A 92 24.10 -12.20 -9.95
C ASP A 92 24.86 -10.97 -9.44
N ARG A 93 24.78 -9.85 -10.16
CA ARG A 93 25.34 -8.55 -9.74
C ARG A 93 24.45 -7.76 -8.79
N GLY A 94 23.32 -8.31 -8.34
CA GLY A 94 22.39 -7.65 -7.43
C GLY A 94 21.51 -6.56 -8.06
N LYS A 95 21.45 -6.48 -9.39
CA LYS A 95 20.72 -5.45 -10.16
C LYS A 95 19.42 -5.93 -10.80
N GLY A 96 19.10 -7.22 -10.72
CA GLY A 96 17.86 -7.79 -11.29
C GLY A 96 16.61 -7.70 -10.40
N SER A 97 16.68 -6.98 -9.27
CA SER A 97 15.57 -6.90 -8.30
C SER A 97 14.74 -5.62 -8.45
N PHE A 98 13.61 -5.71 -9.16
CA PHE A 98 12.69 -4.60 -9.37
C PHE A 98 11.49 -4.64 -8.39
N PRO A 99 11.14 -3.52 -7.72
CA PRO A 99 9.94 -3.42 -6.88
C PRO A 99 8.64 -3.82 -7.59
N GLU A 100 8.56 -3.56 -8.89
CA GLU A 100 7.45 -3.85 -9.79
C GLU A 100 7.14 -5.36 -9.85
N HIS A 101 8.17 -6.21 -9.75
CA HIS A 101 8.03 -7.66 -9.75
C HIS A 101 7.59 -8.24 -8.39
N LYS A 102 7.43 -7.42 -7.34
CA LYS A 102 7.08 -7.90 -6.00
C LYS A 102 5.77 -8.71 -5.98
N GLY A 103 4.75 -8.28 -6.74
CA GLY A 103 3.47 -8.98 -6.83
C GLY A 103 3.61 -10.38 -7.44
N LEU A 104 4.41 -10.49 -8.50
CA LEU A 104 4.69 -11.75 -9.18
C LEU A 104 5.50 -12.71 -8.30
N LEU A 105 6.56 -12.21 -7.65
CA LEU A 105 7.37 -13.01 -6.72
C LEU A 105 6.55 -13.49 -5.52
N ALA A 106 5.59 -12.69 -5.05
CA ALA A 106 4.66 -13.10 -4.00
C ALA A 106 3.67 -14.18 -4.50
N TYR A 107 3.19 -14.07 -5.74
CA TYR A 107 2.34 -15.08 -6.37
C TYR A 107 3.07 -16.42 -6.50
N GLU A 108 4.32 -16.41 -7.01
CA GLU A 108 5.17 -17.60 -7.12
C GLU A 108 5.43 -18.24 -5.76
N ARG A 109 5.88 -17.44 -4.77
CA ARG A 109 6.11 -17.91 -3.40
C ARG A 109 4.86 -18.52 -2.77
N THR A 110 3.70 -17.92 -3.00
CA THR A 110 2.42 -18.44 -2.51
C THR A 110 2.08 -19.75 -3.21
N GLY A 111 2.28 -19.82 -4.53
CA GLY A 111 2.05 -21.02 -5.33
C GLY A 111 2.90 -22.22 -4.92
N MET A 112 4.11 -21.99 -4.41
CA MET A 112 5.03 -23.01 -3.88
C MET A 112 4.86 -23.30 -2.39
N SER A 113 3.95 -22.60 -1.71
CA SER A 113 3.77 -22.81 -0.27
C SER A 113 3.03 -24.11 0.01
N ARG A 114 3.35 -24.73 1.16
CA ARG A 114 2.67 -25.94 1.68
C ARG A 114 1.15 -25.93 1.53
N ARG A 115 0.51 -24.77 1.73
CA ARG A 115 -0.95 -24.64 1.63
C ARG A 115 -1.49 -24.92 0.23
N PHE A 116 -0.77 -24.48 -0.81
CA PHE A 116 -1.21 -24.55 -2.20
C PHE A 116 -0.56 -25.68 -2.99
N THR A 117 0.42 -26.36 -2.42
CA THR A 117 1.06 -27.53 -3.04
C THR A 117 0.51 -28.83 -2.49
N TRP A 118 0.41 -29.83 -3.36
CA TRP A 118 0.08 -31.21 -2.99
C TRP A 118 0.50 -32.17 -4.09
N TYR A 119 1.06 -33.29 -3.68
CA TYR A 119 1.52 -34.39 -4.52
C TYR A 119 0.79 -35.63 -4.03
N GLY A 120 0.10 -36.32 -4.92
CA GLY A 120 -0.55 -37.59 -4.63
C GLY A 120 -0.24 -38.58 -5.74
N LEU A 121 0.50 -39.63 -5.41
CA LEU A 121 0.87 -40.71 -6.33
C LEU A 121 0.14 -41.99 -5.93
N PRO A 122 -0.71 -42.55 -6.81
CA PRO A 122 -1.23 -43.90 -6.66
C PRO A 122 -0.13 -44.96 -6.64
N GLU A 123 -0.45 -46.17 -6.17
CA GLU A 123 0.43 -47.32 -6.29
C GLU A 123 0.73 -47.61 -7.78
N GLY A 124 2.00 -47.91 -8.10
CA GLY A 124 2.44 -48.14 -9.49
C GLY A 124 2.45 -46.89 -10.39
N CYS A 125 2.31 -45.68 -9.84
CA CYS A 125 2.26 -44.44 -10.62
C CYS A 125 3.59 -44.13 -11.35
N THR A 126 3.57 -44.16 -12.68
CA THR A 126 4.70 -43.73 -13.55
C THR A 126 4.44 -42.40 -14.27
N THR A 127 3.20 -41.92 -14.29
CA THR A 127 2.79 -40.72 -15.01
C THR A 127 2.08 -39.76 -14.06
N VAL A 128 2.44 -38.47 -14.11
CA VAL A 128 1.80 -37.43 -13.27
C VAL A 128 1.14 -36.34 -14.11
N PHE A 129 -0.04 -35.90 -13.69
CA PHE A 129 -0.69 -34.69 -14.18
C PHE A 129 -0.22 -33.46 -13.38
N PHE A 130 0.33 -32.49 -14.10
CA PHE A 130 0.80 -31.22 -13.58
C PHE A 130 -0.03 -30.05 -14.17
N PRO A 131 -1.11 -29.63 -13.49
CA PRO A 131 -1.96 -28.53 -13.97
C PRO A 131 -1.29 -27.15 -13.91
N GLY A 132 -0.12 -27.03 -13.27
CA GLY A 132 0.54 -25.77 -13.01
C GLY A 132 -0.15 -24.93 -11.92
N CYS A 133 0.30 -23.69 -11.76
CA CYS A 133 -0.12 -22.85 -10.62
C CYS A 133 -1.39 -22.01 -10.86
N ALA A 134 -1.73 -21.71 -12.12
CA ALA A 134 -2.82 -20.78 -12.46
C ALA A 134 -4.16 -21.47 -12.70
N LEU A 135 -4.17 -22.61 -13.39
CA LEU A 135 -5.40 -23.34 -13.74
C LEU A 135 -6.19 -23.80 -12.50
N PRO A 136 -5.56 -24.38 -11.46
CA PRO A 136 -6.27 -24.75 -10.22
C PRO A 136 -7.05 -23.62 -9.54
N GLY A 137 -6.64 -22.36 -9.74
CA GLY A 137 -7.32 -21.19 -9.17
C GLY A 137 -8.31 -20.52 -10.11
N THR A 138 -7.95 -20.40 -11.39
CA THR A 138 -8.78 -19.72 -12.40
C THR A 138 -9.88 -20.60 -12.95
N ARG A 139 -9.62 -21.91 -13.08
CA ARG A 139 -10.47 -22.91 -13.75
C ARG A 139 -10.47 -24.25 -12.98
N PRO A 140 -10.91 -24.27 -11.71
CA PRO A 140 -10.86 -25.47 -10.89
C PRO A 140 -11.71 -26.62 -11.47
N ALA A 141 -12.88 -26.31 -12.05
CA ALA A 141 -13.76 -27.31 -12.66
C ALA A 141 -13.11 -27.96 -13.89
N ALA A 142 -12.56 -27.17 -14.81
CA ALA A 142 -11.85 -27.71 -15.97
C ALA A 142 -10.61 -28.51 -15.55
N THR A 143 -9.90 -28.07 -14.52
CA THR A 143 -8.74 -28.81 -13.98
C THR A 143 -9.14 -30.19 -13.46
N MET A 144 -10.29 -30.28 -12.77
CA MET A 144 -10.83 -31.56 -12.31
C MET A 144 -11.28 -32.44 -13.48
N ALA A 145 -12.05 -31.87 -14.43
CA ALA A 145 -12.56 -32.59 -15.58
C ALA A 145 -11.43 -33.18 -16.44
N VAL A 146 -10.36 -32.41 -16.66
CA VAL A 146 -9.16 -32.89 -17.35
C VAL A 146 -8.52 -34.05 -16.59
N TYR A 147 -8.36 -33.94 -15.26
CA TYR A 147 -7.79 -35.05 -14.48
C TYR A 147 -8.61 -36.34 -14.61
N GLU A 148 -9.94 -36.26 -14.47
CA GLU A 148 -10.81 -37.44 -14.63
C GLU A 148 -10.73 -38.01 -16.04
N LYS A 149 -10.72 -37.16 -17.07
CA LYS A 149 -10.62 -37.62 -18.46
C LYS A 149 -9.27 -38.29 -18.76
N LEU A 150 -8.17 -37.76 -18.22
CA LEU A 150 -6.85 -38.37 -18.37
C LEU A 150 -6.74 -39.72 -17.65
N LYS A 151 -7.48 -39.93 -16.56
CA LYS A 151 -7.51 -41.22 -15.84
C LYS A 151 -8.10 -42.36 -16.66
N GLU A 152 -8.96 -42.08 -17.64
CA GLU A 152 -9.53 -43.11 -18.51
C GLU A 152 -8.43 -43.84 -19.30
N SER A 153 -7.35 -43.15 -19.67
CA SER A 153 -6.21 -43.72 -20.40
C SER A 153 -5.01 -44.00 -19.51
N VAL A 154 -4.92 -43.36 -18.34
CA VAL A 154 -3.85 -43.55 -17.37
C VAL A 154 -4.45 -43.87 -16.00
N PRO A 155 -4.81 -45.14 -15.70
CA PRO A 155 -5.52 -45.49 -14.46
C PRO A 155 -4.77 -45.11 -13.17
N ALA A 156 -3.45 -45.30 -13.15
CA ALA A 156 -2.56 -44.96 -12.03
C ALA A 156 -1.98 -43.52 -12.13
N LEU A 157 -2.74 -42.58 -12.69
CA LEU A 157 -2.31 -41.18 -12.87
C LEU A 157 -2.10 -40.49 -11.51
N GLY A 158 -0.88 -40.03 -11.27
CA GLY A 158 -0.56 -39.15 -10.15
C GLY A 158 -1.01 -37.71 -10.40
N LEU A 159 -1.18 -36.94 -9.33
CA LEU A 159 -1.47 -35.51 -9.41
C LEU A 159 -0.41 -34.71 -8.66
N VAL A 160 0.11 -33.67 -9.32
CA VAL A 160 1.06 -32.74 -8.71
C VAL A 160 0.60 -31.30 -8.90
N MET A 161 0.03 -30.73 -7.85
CA MET A 161 -0.26 -29.31 -7.76
C MET A 161 0.97 -28.56 -7.25
N ASP A 162 1.71 -27.90 -8.15
CA ASP A 162 2.81 -27.02 -7.78
C ASP A 162 3.05 -25.91 -8.82
N CYS A 163 4.03 -25.04 -8.57
CA CYS A 163 4.55 -24.06 -9.50
C CYS A 163 5.89 -24.53 -10.09
N CYS A 164 6.02 -24.46 -11.41
CA CYS A 164 7.25 -24.83 -12.12
C CYS A 164 8.37 -23.77 -12.05
N ALA A 165 8.23 -22.74 -11.20
CA ALA A 165 9.20 -21.66 -11.02
C ALA A 165 9.54 -20.82 -12.28
N LYS A 166 8.71 -20.87 -13.32
CA LYS A 166 8.89 -20.08 -14.56
C LYS A 166 9.07 -18.57 -14.33
N PRO A 167 8.32 -17.91 -13.43
CA PRO A 167 8.55 -16.48 -13.15
C PRO A 167 9.98 -16.17 -12.71
N SER A 168 10.53 -16.96 -11.79
CA SER A 168 11.93 -16.81 -11.37
C SER A 168 12.93 -17.15 -12.46
N HIS A 169 12.66 -18.17 -13.27
CA HIS A 169 13.47 -18.46 -14.46
C HIS A 169 13.56 -17.24 -15.38
N ASP A 170 12.41 -16.67 -15.76
CA ASP A 170 12.35 -15.54 -16.70
C ASP A 170 12.94 -14.27 -16.11
N LEU A 171 12.89 -14.09 -14.79
CA LEU A 171 13.55 -12.99 -14.08
C LEU A 171 15.07 -13.19 -13.92
N GLY A 172 15.65 -14.26 -14.45
CA GLY A 172 17.08 -14.54 -14.31
C GLY A 172 17.48 -15.01 -12.91
N ARG A 173 16.53 -15.35 -12.02
CA ARG A 173 16.80 -15.88 -10.67
C ARG A 173 17.16 -17.37 -10.74
N GLU A 174 18.22 -17.68 -11.48
CA GLU A 174 18.59 -19.03 -11.88
C GLU A 174 18.81 -19.96 -10.69
N GLN A 175 19.57 -19.53 -9.67
CA GLN A 175 19.81 -20.34 -8.47
C GLN A 175 18.51 -20.73 -7.76
N PHE A 176 17.58 -19.77 -7.62
CA PHE A 176 16.28 -20.04 -7.00
C PHE A 176 15.44 -20.97 -7.86
N PHE A 177 15.42 -20.75 -9.19
CA PHE A 177 14.72 -21.62 -10.13
C PHE A 177 15.23 -23.06 -10.03
N GLN A 178 16.54 -23.26 -10.16
CA GLN A 178 17.17 -24.58 -10.10
C GLN A 178 16.90 -25.25 -8.75
N GLN A 179 17.05 -24.54 -7.63
CA GLN A 179 16.77 -25.09 -6.30
C GLN A 179 15.32 -25.59 -6.19
N MET A 180 14.34 -24.79 -6.63
CA MET A 180 12.93 -25.15 -6.48
C MET A 180 12.47 -26.21 -7.48
N PHE A 181 12.99 -26.15 -8.71
CA PHE A 181 12.63 -27.08 -9.77
C PHE A 181 13.30 -28.43 -9.58
N ASN A 182 14.60 -28.46 -9.25
CA ASN A 182 15.34 -29.71 -9.01
C ASN A 182 14.81 -30.47 -7.79
N GLU A 183 14.47 -29.79 -6.70
CA GLU A 183 13.84 -30.47 -5.54
C GLU A 183 12.54 -31.20 -5.92
N MET A 184 11.78 -30.64 -6.87
CA MET A 184 10.56 -31.28 -7.36
C MET A 184 10.85 -32.49 -8.24
N THR A 185 11.78 -32.34 -9.20
CA THR A 185 12.12 -33.38 -10.17
C THR A 185 12.93 -34.51 -9.54
N ASP A 186 13.78 -34.24 -8.56
CA ASP A 186 14.47 -35.27 -7.78
C ASP A 186 13.47 -36.14 -6.99
N TRP A 187 12.40 -35.53 -6.49
CA TRP A 187 11.32 -36.28 -5.86
C TRP A 187 10.53 -37.12 -6.87
N PHE A 188 10.24 -36.61 -8.07
CA PHE A 188 9.65 -37.42 -9.15
C PHE A 188 10.51 -38.64 -9.46
N LYS A 189 11.82 -38.44 -9.64
CA LYS A 189 12.78 -39.50 -9.94
C LYS A 189 12.83 -40.57 -8.85
N SER A 190 12.89 -40.16 -7.57
CA SER A 190 12.92 -41.10 -6.44
C SER A 190 11.63 -41.91 -6.25
N HIS A 191 10.53 -41.51 -6.89
CA HIS A 191 9.22 -42.19 -6.82
C HIS A 191 8.80 -42.82 -8.15
N GLY A 192 9.74 -43.04 -9.07
CA GLY A 192 9.49 -43.81 -10.30
C GLY A 192 8.66 -43.10 -11.36
N VAL A 193 8.47 -41.78 -11.26
CA VAL A 193 7.81 -41.00 -12.31
C VAL A 193 8.68 -40.97 -13.56
N GLN A 194 8.10 -41.28 -14.71
CA GLN A 194 8.75 -41.33 -16.02
C GLN A 194 8.16 -40.29 -16.98
N ARG A 195 6.87 -39.98 -16.84
CA ARG A 195 6.13 -39.08 -17.73
C ARG A 195 5.43 -37.97 -16.96
N VAL A 196 5.47 -36.74 -17.48
CA VAL A 196 4.80 -35.56 -16.92
C VAL A 196 3.83 -34.97 -17.95
N LEU A 197 2.53 -35.05 -17.66
CA LEU A 197 1.47 -34.45 -18.46
C LEU A 197 1.19 -33.03 -17.95
N VAL A 198 1.45 -32.01 -18.76
CA VAL A 198 1.33 -30.60 -18.38
C VAL A 198 0.17 -29.90 -19.07
N ALA A 199 -0.62 -29.13 -18.33
CA ALA A 199 -1.69 -28.29 -18.93
C ALA A 199 -1.23 -26.88 -19.30
N CYS A 200 -0.07 -26.44 -18.81
CA CYS A 200 0.44 -25.10 -19.07
C CYS A 200 1.64 -25.16 -20.02
N PRO A 201 1.62 -24.43 -21.16
CA PRO A 201 2.76 -24.36 -22.08
C PRO A 201 4.05 -23.84 -21.43
N ASN A 202 3.94 -22.99 -20.40
CA ASN A 202 5.10 -22.56 -19.62
C ASN A 202 5.70 -23.69 -18.79
N CYS A 203 4.87 -24.61 -18.29
CA CYS A 203 5.34 -25.81 -17.58
C CYS A 203 6.00 -26.77 -18.57
N TYR A 204 5.37 -27.00 -19.74
CA TYR A 204 5.96 -27.78 -20.82
C TYR A 204 7.37 -27.31 -21.14
N LYS A 205 7.54 -26.00 -21.42
CA LYS A 205 8.84 -25.46 -21.78
C LYS A 205 9.93 -25.72 -20.72
N VAL A 206 9.63 -25.53 -19.43
CA VAL A 206 10.65 -25.77 -18.39
C VAL A 206 10.90 -27.24 -18.12
N PHE A 207 9.90 -28.11 -18.23
CA PHE A 207 10.12 -29.55 -18.11
C PHE A 207 10.94 -30.08 -19.29
N SER A 208 10.62 -29.69 -20.53
CA SER A 208 11.37 -30.11 -21.71
C SER A 208 12.81 -29.60 -21.71
N ASP A 209 13.06 -28.36 -21.26
CA ASP A 209 14.40 -27.77 -21.27
C ASP A 209 15.28 -28.23 -20.09
N TYR A 210 14.69 -28.43 -18.90
CA TYR A 210 15.45 -28.63 -17.65
C TYR A 210 15.22 -29.98 -16.98
N ALA A 211 14.31 -30.80 -17.49
CA ALA A 211 14.09 -32.16 -16.99
C ALA A 211 13.94 -33.19 -18.13
N PRO A 212 14.92 -33.28 -19.06
CA PRO A 212 14.85 -34.18 -20.22
C PRO A 212 14.80 -35.67 -19.84
N GLN A 213 15.08 -36.02 -18.58
CA GLN A 213 14.91 -37.36 -18.05
C GLN A 213 13.45 -37.83 -17.96
N PHE A 214 12.47 -36.92 -18.07
CA PHE A 214 11.05 -37.30 -18.12
C PHE A 214 10.48 -37.05 -19.51
N GLU A 215 9.64 -37.98 -19.98
CA GLU A 215 8.80 -37.74 -21.15
C GLU A 215 7.79 -36.65 -20.80
N THR A 216 7.94 -35.47 -21.42
CA THR A 216 7.06 -34.33 -21.18
C THR A 216 6.08 -34.19 -22.34
N LYS A 217 4.78 -34.28 -22.06
CA LYS A 217 3.70 -34.10 -23.04
C LYS A 217 2.66 -33.13 -22.53
N THR A 218 2.03 -32.37 -23.42
CA THR A 218 0.89 -31.55 -23.02
C THR A 218 -0.36 -32.41 -22.85
N VAL A 219 -1.27 -32.00 -21.97
CA VAL A 219 -2.58 -32.68 -21.86
C VAL A 219 -3.39 -32.57 -23.15
N TYR A 220 -3.12 -31.58 -23.99
CA TYR A 220 -3.87 -31.34 -25.23
C TYR A 220 -3.62 -32.46 -26.24
N GLU A 221 -2.39 -32.95 -26.33
CA GLU A 221 -2.04 -34.09 -27.18
C GLU A 221 -2.84 -35.33 -26.78
N LEU A 222 -2.82 -35.69 -25.49
CA LEU A 222 -3.57 -36.86 -25.04
C LEU A 222 -5.09 -36.66 -25.14
N LEU A 223 -5.59 -35.46 -24.84
CA LEU A 223 -7.03 -35.16 -24.98
C LEU A 223 -7.50 -35.27 -26.43
N ALA A 224 -6.67 -34.88 -27.41
CA ALA A 224 -7.00 -35.00 -28.83
C ALA A 224 -7.06 -36.47 -29.28
N GLU A 225 -6.23 -37.34 -28.69
CA GLU A 225 -6.24 -38.78 -28.97
C GLU A 225 -7.50 -39.47 -28.42
N ILE A 226 -7.93 -39.09 -27.21
CA ILE A 226 -8.99 -39.80 -26.46
C ILE A 226 -10.37 -39.17 -26.58
N THR A 227 -10.47 -38.04 -27.31
CA THR A 227 -11.74 -37.35 -27.59
C THR A 227 -11.91 -37.20 -29.10
N PRO A 228 -12.13 -38.31 -29.85
CA PRO A 228 -12.24 -38.24 -31.31
C PRO A 228 -13.60 -37.70 -31.78
N GLU A 229 -14.64 -37.80 -30.94
CA GLU A 229 -16.01 -37.44 -31.30
C GLU A 229 -16.38 -36.01 -30.91
N ARG A 230 -17.27 -35.41 -31.70
CA ARG A 230 -17.70 -34.02 -31.54
C ARG A 230 -18.36 -33.82 -30.17
N ILE A 231 -17.90 -32.81 -29.42
CA ILE A 231 -18.34 -32.58 -28.03
C ILE A 231 -19.67 -31.78 -27.98
N SER A 232 -20.05 -31.08 -29.07
CA SER A 232 -21.27 -30.28 -29.10
C SER A 232 -21.85 -30.10 -30.49
N ASP A 233 -23.17 -30.19 -30.58
CA ASP A 233 -23.99 -29.90 -31.77
C ASP A 233 -24.21 -28.41 -32.03
N ALA A 234 -23.64 -27.52 -31.21
CA ALA A 234 -23.78 -26.08 -31.38
C ALA A 234 -23.23 -25.61 -32.76
N PRO A 235 -23.82 -24.56 -33.36
CA PRO A 235 -23.36 -24.06 -34.64
C PRO A 235 -21.89 -23.64 -34.58
N ALA A 236 -21.14 -23.95 -35.64
CA ALA A 236 -19.73 -23.60 -35.74
C ALA A 236 -19.56 -22.08 -35.75
N VAL A 237 -19.04 -21.54 -34.64
CA VAL A 237 -18.62 -20.14 -34.57
C VAL A 237 -17.16 -20.08 -35.01
N PRO A 238 -16.80 -19.25 -36.01
CA PRO A 238 -15.41 -19.07 -36.41
C PRO A 238 -14.60 -18.46 -35.27
N VAL A 239 -13.49 -19.11 -34.94
CA VAL A 239 -12.54 -18.66 -33.92
C VAL A 239 -11.15 -18.53 -34.52
N THR A 240 -10.29 -17.77 -33.86
CA THR A 240 -8.88 -17.68 -34.20
C THR A 240 -7.99 -18.14 -33.06
N ILE A 241 -6.74 -18.50 -33.32
CA ILE A 241 -5.85 -19.15 -32.34
C ILE A 241 -4.65 -18.25 -32.02
N HIS A 242 -4.39 -18.06 -30.73
CA HIS A 242 -3.13 -17.53 -30.24
C HIS A 242 -2.27 -18.65 -29.66
N ASP A 243 -1.26 -19.06 -30.41
CA ASP A 243 -0.21 -19.98 -29.97
C ASP A 243 0.74 -19.28 -28.97
N PRO A 244 0.85 -19.77 -27.72
CA PRO A 244 1.78 -19.24 -26.73
C PRO A 244 3.24 -19.34 -27.19
N CYS A 245 4.00 -18.27 -27.01
CA CYS A 245 5.38 -18.17 -27.51
C CYS A 245 6.36 -19.23 -27.01
N VAL A 246 6.09 -19.86 -25.87
CA VAL A 246 6.98 -20.85 -25.23
C VAL A 246 6.98 -22.22 -25.91
N ILE A 247 6.03 -22.47 -26.81
CA ILE A 247 5.89 -23.71 -27.59
C ILE A 247 5.89 -23.41 -29.10
N ARG A 248 6.51 -22.29 -29.47
CA ARG A 248 6.57 -21.77 -30.85
C ARG A 248 7.10 -22.81 -31.84
N PHE A 249 8.02 -23.66 -31.40
CA PHE A 249 8.69 -24.65 -32.23
C PHE A 249 8.14 -26.07 -32.02
N ASP A 250 7.05 -26.23 -31.26
CA ASP A 250 6.46 -27.52 -30.93
C ASP A 250 5.16 -27.73 -31.73
N GLU A 251 5.25 -28.41 -32.86
CA GLU A 251 4.11 -28.59 -33.77
C GLU A 251 3.05 -29.54 -33.24
N ALA A 252 3.45 -30.57 -32.48
CA ALA A 252 2.54 -31.56 -31.90
C ALA A 252 1.47 -30.93 -30.97
N PRO A 253 1.82 -30.16 -29.92
CA PRO A 253 0.81 -29.50 -29.09
C PRO A 253 0.01 -28.44 -29.85
N GLN A 254 0.61 -27.74 -30.82
CA GLN A 254 -0.09 -26.79 -31.69
C GLN A 254 -1.16 -27.48 -32.55
N GLY A 255 -0.84 -28.65 -33.11
CA GLY A 255 -1.76 -29.48 -33.89
C GLY A 255 -2.88 -30.03 -33.03
N ALA A 256 -2.55 -30.61 -31.87
CA ALA A 256 -3.52 -31.15 -30.93
C ALA A 256 -4.59 -30.13 -30.51
N VAL A 257 -4.19 -28.88 -30.24
CA VAL A 257 -5.14 -27.81 -29.91
C VAL A 257 -6.10 -27.50 -31.06
N ARG A 258 -5.61 -27.51 -32.31
CA ARG A 258 -6.46 -27.29 -33.49
C ARG A 258 -7.45 -28.43 -33.67
N THR A 259 -7.00 -29.68 -33.51
CA THR A 259 -7.88 -30.85 -33.51
C THR A 259 -8.96 -30.71 -32.44
N LEU A 260 -8.60 -30.37 -31.21
CA LEU A 260 -9.55 -30.18 -30.10
C LEU A 260 -10.58 -29.07 -30.38
N ILE A 261 -10.18 -27.97 -31.00
CA ILE A 261 -11.10 -26.88 -31.37
C ILE A 261 -12.07 -27.35 -32.47
N ALA A 262 -11.58 -28.10 -33.46
CA ALA A 262 -12.42 -28.68 -34.50
C ALA A 262 -13.40 -29.72 -33.92
N THR A 263 -12.95 -30.58 -33.02
CA THR A 263 -13.80 -31.54 -32.28
C THR A 263 -14.83 -30.83 -31.39
N ALA A 264 -14.52 -29.64 -30.86
CA ALA A 264 -15.51 -28.81 -30.17
C ALA A 264 -16.55 -28.16 -31.13
N GLY A 265 -16.47 -28.43 -32.43
CA GLY A 265 -17.42 -27.97 -33.45
C GLY A 265 -17.12 -26.58 -33.99
N HIS A 266 -15.92 -26.03 -33.79
CA HIS A 266 -15.55 -24.68 -34.24
C HIS A 266 -14.69 -24.69 -35.50
N SER A 267 -14.95 -23.77 -36.43
CA SER A 267 -14.05 -23.49 -37.56
C SER A 267 -12.91 -22.56 -37.11
N ILE A 268 -11.73 -22.76 -37.70
CA ILE A 268 -10.52 -22.00 -37.35
C ILE A 268 -10.15 -21.08 -38.50
N GLU A 269 -10.07 -19.79 -38.22
CA GLU A 269 -9.48 -18.78 -39.09
C GLU A 269 -8.16 -18.30 -38.47
N GLU A 270 -7.05 -18.71 -39.06
CA GLU A 270 -5.72 -18.34 -38.56
C GLU A 270 -5.45 -16.85 -38.74
N MET A 271 -4.79 -16.26 -37.74
CA MET A 271 -4.28 -14.90 -37.84
C MET A 271 -3.02 -14.88 -38.74
N PRO A 272 -2.69 -13.73 -39.35
CA PRO A 272 -1.51 -13.61 -40.21
C PRO A 272 -0.22 -14.12 -39.55
N HIS A 273 -0.07 -13.88 -38.25
CA HIS A 273 1.00 -14.45 -37.44
C HIS A 273 0.49 -15.58 -36.56
N ALA A 274 0.78 -16.82 -36.95
CA ALA A 274 0.40 -18.05 -36.25
C ALA A 274 1.61 -18.98 -36.04
N ARG A 275 1.49 -19.98 -35.15
CA ARG A 275 2.52 -20.99 -34.90
C ARG A 275 3.91 -20.38 -34.68
N LYS A 276 4.89 -20.74 -35.52
CA LYS A 276 6.29 -20.30 -35.45
C LYS A 276 6.45 -18.78 -35.52
N THR A 277 5.53 -18.05 -36.14
CA THR A 277 5.59 -16.58 -36.28
C THR A 277 4.65 -15.82 -35.34
N ALA A 278 3.90 -16.52 -34.47
CA ALA A 278 2.95 -15.89 -33.55
C ALA A 278 3.56 -14.72 -32.74
N LEU A 279 2.91 -13.56 -32.77
CA LEU A 279 3.35 -12.38 -32.02
C LEU A 279 3.16 -12.56 -30.50
N CYS A 280 3.89 -11.78 -29.70
CA CYS A 280 3.79 -11.82 -28.23
C CYS A 280 2.41 -11.38 -27.73
N CYS A 281 1.91 -11.99 -26.66
CA CYS A 281 0.67 -11.56 -26.00
C CYS A 281 0.82 -10.33 -25.09
N GLY A 282 2.05 -9.97 -24.71
CA GLY A 282 2.37 -8.90 -23.76
C GLY A 282 2.60 -9.35 -22.31
N GLU A 283 2.31 -10.60 -21.95
CA GLU A 283 2.52 -11.13 -20.60
C GLU A 283 3.89 -11.80 -20.40
N GLY A 284 4.49 -12.32 -21.49
CA GLY A 284 5.74 -13.07 -21.46
C GLY A 284 6.93 -12.31 -20.88
N GLY A 285 7.90 -13.05 -20.33
CA GLY A 285 9.13 -12.45 -19.78
C GLY A 285 8.88 -11.52 -18.59
N THR A 286 7.68 -11.60 -18.00
CA THR A 286 7.26 -10.83 -16.82
C THR A 286 7.36 -9.31 -17.03
N VAL A 287 7.18 -8.84 -18.27
CA VAL A 287 7.41 -7.44 -18.67
C VAL A 287 6.30 -6.52 -18.20
N SER A 288 5.04 -6.98 -18.15
CA SER A 288 3.88 -6.11 -17.93
C SER A 288 3.95 -5.21 -16.68
N PRO A 289 4.50 -5.64 -15.53
CA PRO A 289 4.67 -4.75 -14.37
C PRO A 289 5.78 -3.71 -14.53
N LEU A 290 6.82 -3.99 -15.33
CA LEU A 290 8.01 -3.15 -15.48
C LEU A 290 7.90 -2.19 -16.66
N ALA A 291 7.49 -2.68 -17.83
CA ALA A 291 7.29 -1.90 -19.06
C ALA A 291 5.89 -2.13 -19.63
N PRO A 292 4.85 -1.52 -19.02
CA PRO A 292 3.46 -1.73 -19.42
C PRO A 292 3.15 -1.24 -20.84
N ASP A 293 3.89 -0.23 -21.34
CA ASP A 293 3.69 0.30 -22.69
C ASP A 293 4.15 -0.71 -23.76
N LEU A 294 5.29 -1.36 -23.55
CA LEU A 294 5.76 -2.45 -24.41
C LEU A 294 4.78 -3.63 -24.37
N ALA A 295 4.38 -4.08 -23.18
CA ALA A 295 3.34 -5.11 -23.01
C ALA A 295 2.04 -4.74 -23.75
N GLY A 296 1.63 -3.47 -23.63
CA GLY A 296 0.47 -2.89 -24.28
C GLY A 296 0.55 -2.95 -25.81
N SER A 297 1.69 -2.60 -26.39
CA SER A 297 1.91 -2.56 -27.83
C SER A 297 1.78 -3.94 -28.50
N TRP A 298 2.41 -4.98 -27.95
CA TRP A 298 2.27 -6.35 -28.47
C TRP A 298 0.82 -6.84 -28.39
N GLY A 299 0.14 -6.56 -27.26
CA GLY A 299 -1.26 -6.91 -27.13
C GLY A 299 -2.19 -6.13 -28.07
N ALA A 300 -1.81 -4.94 -28.55
CA ALA A 300 -2.58 -4.20 -29.55
C ALA A 300 -2.46 -4.86 -30.95
N LEU A 301 -1.25 -5.23 -31.37
CA LEU A 301 -1.05 -6.00 -32.60
C LEU A 301 -1.89 -7.29 -32.63
N ARG A 302 -2.00 -7.98 -31.49
CA ARG A 302 -2.87 -9.17 -31.37
C ARG A 302 -4.36 -8.85 -31.52
N VAL A 303 -4.82 -7.70 -31.03
CA VAL A 303 -6.21 -7.26 -31.17
C VAL A 303 -6.52 -6.97 -32.63
N ASP A 304 -5.60 -6.28 -33.31
CA ASP A 304 -5.75 -5.91 -34.72
C ASP A 304 -5.81 -7.15 -35.61
N GLU A 305 -4.90 -8.11 -35.42
CA GLU A 305 -4.92 -9.37 -36.18
C GLU A 305 -6.17 -10.22 -35.92
N ALA A 306 -6.68 -10.21 -34.69
CA ALA A 306 -7.90 -10.95 -34.39
C ALA A 306 -9.11 -10.39 -35.16
N ALA A 307 -9.07 -9.11 -35.57
CA ALA A 307 -10.11 -8.42 -36.33
C ALA A 307 -11.52 -8.67 -35.77
N GLY A 308 -11.67 -8.57 -34.44
CA GLY A 308 -12.94 -8.76 -33.74
C GLY A 308 -13.37 -10.20 -33.49
N ARG A 309 -12.66 -11.21 -34.04
CA ARG A 309 -12.95 -12.63 -33.80
C ARG A 309 -12.64 -13.04 -32.36
N ARG A 310 -13.34 -14.08 -31.90
CA ARG A 310 -13.03 -14.72 -30.62
C ARG A 310 -11.71 -15.46 -30.72
N LEU A 311 -10.81 -15.17 -29.80
CA LEU A 311 -9.47 -15.74 -29.78
C LEU A 311 -9.41 -16.91 -28.78
N VAL A 312 -8.86 -18.03 -29.21
CA VAL A 312 -8.63 -19.22 -28.39
C VAL A 312 -7.14 -19.32 -28.09
N THR A 313 -6.81 -19.61 -26.83
CA THR A 313 -5.43 -19.89 -26.43
C THR A 313 -5.42 -20.98 -25.36
N TYR A 314 -4.25 -21.51 -25.07
CA TYR A 314 -4.07 -22.65 -24.17
C TYR A 314 -2.98 -22.36 -23.13
N CYS A 315 -2.67 -21.07 -22.97
CA CYS A 315 -1.93 -20.55 -21.84
C CYS A 315 -2.84 -19.63 -21.01
N ALA A 316 -3.03 -19.97 -19.72
CA ALA A 316 -3.80 -19.15 -18.80
C ALA A 316 -3.26 -17.71 -18.66
N GLY A 317 -1.94 -17.51 -18.79
CA GLY A 317 -1.33 -16.18 -18.79
C GLY A 317 -1.74 -15.35 -20.01
N CYS A 318 -1.64 -15.93 -21.22
CA CYS A 318 -2.11 -15.29 -22.46
C CYS A 318 -3.61 -14.98 -22.38
N ALA A 319 -4.43 -15.93 -21.91
CA ALA A 319 -5.87 -15.76 -21.76
C ALA A 319 -6.22 -14.60 -20.82
N ASN A 320 -5.54 -14.51 -19.67
CA ASN A 320 -5.78 -13.47 -18.68
C ASN A 320 -5.30 -12.08 -19.15
N HIS A 321 -4.22 -12.01 -19.93
CA HIS A 321 -3.67 -10.75 -20.42
C HIS A 321 -4.48 -10.21 -21.59
N LEU A 322 -4.66 -11.02 -22.64
CA LEU A 322 -5.40 -10.65 -23.85
C LEU A 322 -6.90 -10.52 -23.58
N GLY A 323 -7.47 -11.31 -22.65
CA GLY A 323 -8.87 -11.23 -22.26
C GLY A 323 -9.31 -9.89 -21.66
N LYS A 324 -8.36 -8.98 -21.35
CA LYS A 324 -8.64 -7.59 -20.97
C LYS A 324 -9.01 -6.71 -22.17
N LYS A 325 -8.67 -7.11 -23.38
CA LYS A 325 -8.75 -6.31 -24.61
C LYS A 325 -9.71 -6.89 -25.65
N LEU A 326 -9.79 -8.22 -25.76
CA LEU A 326 -10.67 -8.90 -26.72
C LEU A 326 -11.30 -10.17 -26.11
N PRO A 327 -12.35 -10.74 -26.72
CA PRO A 327 -12.97 -11.97 -26.26
C PRO A 327 -11.98 -13.15 -26.39
N VAL A 328 -11.43 -13.59 -25.27
CA VAL A 328 -10.48 -14.73 -25.22
C VAL A 328 -11.08 -15.89 -24.45
N THR A 329 -10.99 -17.08 -25.02
CA THR A 329 -11.37 -18.35 -24.41
C THR A 329 -10.15 -19.23 -24.23
N HIS A 330 -10.00 -19.87 -23.07
CA HIS A 330 -8.97 -20.89 -22.92
C HIS A 330 -9.49 -22.20 -23.56
N VAL A 331 -8.65 -22.98 -24.24
CA VAL A 331 -9.09 -24.22 -24.92
C VAL A 331 -9.85 -25.17 -23.97
N LEU A 332 -9.38 -25.30 -22.72
CA LEU A 332 -10.09 -26.11 -21.70
C LEU A 332 -11.48 -25.58 -21.32
N ASP A 333 -11.72 -24.26 -21.40
CA ASP A 333 -13.04 -23.69 -21.14
C ASP A 333 -14.03 -24.10 -22.25
N MET A 334 -13.52 -24.23 -23.48
CA MET A 334 -14.27 -24.65 -24.66
C MET A 334 -14.61 -26.14 -24.62
N LEU A 335 -13.68 -26.99 -24.17
CA LEU A 335 -13.90 -28.44 -24.09
C LEU A 335 -14.81 -28.87 -22.93
N CYS A 336 -14.74 -28.18 -21.79
CA CYS A 336 -15.44 -28.58 -20.57
C CYS A 336 -16.70 -27.76 -20.27
N TYR A 337 -17.09 -26.81 -21.14
CA TYR A 337 -18.21 -25.89 -20.95
C TYR A 337 -18.24 -25.24 -19.56
N THR A 338 -17.10 -24.76 -19.07
CA THR A 338 -17.01 -24.25 -17.69
C THR A 338 -17.47 -22.80 -17.56
N PRO A 339 -17.98 -22.39 -16.38
CA PRO A 339 -18.30 -20.99 -16.11
C PRO A 339 -17.08 -20.08 -16.30
N LYS A 340 -17.35 -18.78 -16.49
CA LYS A 340 -16.35 -17.74 -16.68
C LYS A 340 -15.18 -17.87 -15.68
N PRO A 341 -13.91 -17.73 -16.11
CA PRO A 341 -12.76 -17.94 -15.24
C PRO A 341 -12.78 -17.03 -14.01
N SER A 342 -12.41 -17.61 -12.87
CA SER A 342 -12.30 -16.91 -11.60
C SER A 342 -11.10 -15.95 -11.59
N SER A 343 -11.23 -14.83 -10.86
CA SER A 343 -10.17 -13.81 -10.75
C SER A 343 -10.04 -13.25 -9.33
N GLY A 344 -8.93 -12.58 -9.02
CA GLY A 344 -8.72 -11.98 -7.69
C GLY A 344 -8.59 -13.00 -6.56
N LEU A 345 -9.08 -12.65 -5.38
CA LEU A 345 -8.88 -13.44 -4.15
C LEU A 345 -9.56 -14.83 -4.20
N ILE A 346 -10.65 -14.97 -4.96
CA ILE A 346 -11.37 -16.24 -5.06
C ILE A 346 -10.51 -17.34 -5.71
N THR A 347 -9.52 -16.97 -6.52
CA THR A 347 -8.60 -17.93 -7.13
C THR A 347 -7.80 -18.72 -6.08
N TYR A 348 -7.44 -18.11 -4.96
CA TYR A 348 -6.77 -18.80 -3.86
C TYR A 348 -7.72 -19.76 -3.14
N VAL A 349 -8.97 -19.33 -2.91
CA VAL A 349 -10.00 -20.21 -2.30
C VAL A 349 -10.24 -21.42 -3.18
N ASN A 350 -10.35 -21.23 -4.50
CA ASN A 350 -10.51 -22.30 -5.47
C ASN A 350 -9.35 -23.31 -5.42
N ARG A 351 -8.10 -22.85 -5.32
CA ARG A 351 -6.93 -23.75 -5.18
C ARG A 351 -7.01 -24.60 -3.92
N LEU A 352 -7.43 -24.02 -2.80
CA LEU A 352 -7.56 -24.76 -1.53
C LEU A 352 -8.70 -25.79 -1.60
N ARG A 353 -9.86 -25.40 -2.14
CA ARG A 353 -11.00 -26.30 -2.35
C ARG A 353 -10.65 -27.44 -3.29
N LEU A 354 -10.00 -27.13 -4.41
CA LEU A 354 -9.60 -28.13 -5.39
C LEU A 354 -8.56 -29.09 -4.82
N LYS A 355 -7.57 -28.60 -4.06
CA LYS A 355 -6.63 -29.45 -3.32
C LYS A 355 -7.37 -30.41 -2.37
N SER A 356 -8.34 -29.90 -1.61
CA SER A 356 -9.13 -30.74 -0.70
C SER A 356 -9.92 -31.80 -1.45
N ARG A 357 -10.49 -31.46 -2.61
CA ARG A 357 -11.21 -32.41 -3.47
C ARG A 357 -10.28 -33.50 -3.98
N PHE A 358 -9.12 -33.12 -4.54
CA PHE A 358 -8.14 -34.10 -5.02
C PHE A 358 -7.60 -35.02 -3.93
N LYS A 359 -7.42 -34.53 -2.70
CA LYS A 359 -7.06 -35.39 -1.56
C LYS A 359 -8.10 -36.49 -1.29
N GLY A 360 -9.37 -36.26 -1.62
CA GLY A 360 -10.42 -37.28 -1.50
C GLY A 360 -10.61 -38.14 -2.74
N THR A 361 -10.12 -37.72 -3.91
CA THR A 361 -10.38 -38.40 -5.19
C THR A 361 -9.18 -39.21 -5.72
N VAL A 362 -7.95 -38.77 -5.45
CA VAL A 362 -6.76 -39.50 -5.89
C VAL A 362 -6.44 -40.57 -4.84
N PRO A 363 -6.42 -41.87 -5.18
CA PRO A 363 -6.07 -42.96 -4.26
C PRO A 363 -4.55 -43.00 -4.05
N ALA A 364 -4.01 -41.97 -3.40
CA ALA A 364 -2.58 -41.76 -3.30
C ALA A 364 -1.96 -42.65 -2.21
N ALA A 365 -1.13 -43.61 -2.62
CA ALA A 365 -0.29 -44.40 -1.72
C ALA A 365 0.83 -43.54 -1.10
N VAL A 366 1.36 -42.59 -1.87
CA VAL A 366 2.37 -41.64 -1.39
C VAL A 366 1.84 -40.22 -1.56
N THR A 367 1.92 -39.42 -0.49
CA THR A 367 1.56 -38.00 -0.54
C THR A 367 2.64 -37.11 0.04
N ARG A 368 2.75 -35.89 -0.48
CA ARG A 368 3.54 -34.82 0.14
C ARG A 368 2.95 -33.44 -0.11
N GLU A 369 3.37 -32.49 0.71
CA GLU A 369 3.22 -31.05 0.48
C GLU A 369 4.61 -30.43 0.49
N ARG A 370 4.84 -29.38 -0.31
CA ARG A 370 6.17 -28.77 -0.38
C ARG A 370 6.52 -28.10 0.96
N VAL A 371 7.68 -28.44 1.50
CA VAL A 371 8.30 -27.74 2.62
C VAL A 371 9.25 -26.71 2.02
N ASN A 372 9.02 -25.42 2.27
CA ASN A 372 9.86 -24.39 1.68
C ASN A 372 11.25 -24.40 2.35
N PRO A 373 12.34 -24.72 1.62
CA PRO A 373 13.69 -24.78 2.20
C PRO A 373 14.17 -23.40 2.66
N ASN A 374 13.70 -22.33 2.02
CA ASN A 374 14.07 -20.95 2.30
C ASN A 374 13.07 -20.22 3.20
N ALA A 375 12.07 -20.93 3.75
CA ALA A 375 11.25 -20.34 4.79
C ALA A 375 12.09 -20.21 6.06
N SER A 376 12.84 -19.11 6.17
CA SER A 376 13.27 -18.66 7.49
C SER A 376 12.00 -18.62 8.34
N ARG A 377 12.04 -19.27 9.50
CA ARG A 377 11.04 -19.02 10.53
C ARG A 377 11.23 -17.57 10.98
N SER A 378 10.89 -16.59 10.15
CA SER A 378 10.55 -15.25 10.62
C SER A 378 9.21 -15.41 11.32
N GLY A 379 9.24 -16.08 12.48
CA GLY A 379 8.09 -16.32 13.30
C GLY A 379 7.48 -14.95 13.53
N LYS A 380 6.29 -14.73 12.98
CA LYS A 380 5.48 -13.54 13.31
C LYS A 380 5.33 -13.38 14.82
N LEU A 381 5.55 -14.46 15.57
CA LEU A 381 5.72 -14.50 17.01
C LEU A 381 6.79 -13.54 17.54
N ARG A 382 7.94 -13.34 16.88
CA ARG A 382 8.99 -12.43 17.38
C ARG A 382 8.61 -10.94 17.35
N PRO A 383 8.09 -10.37 16.24
CA PRO A 383 7.55 -9.01 16.27
C PRO A 383 6.30 -8.90 17.16
N LEU A 384 5.48 -9.96 17.26
CA LEU A 384 4.35 -9.98 18.20
C LEU A 384 4.81 -9.98 19.68
N LEU A 385 5.86 -10.74 20.00
CA LEU A 385 6.49 -10.81 21.32
C LEU A 385 7.21 -9.51 21.65
N PHE A 386 7.84 -8.85 20.67
CA PHE A 386 8.43 -7.53 20.84
C PHE A 386 7.35 -6.47 21.12
N LEU A 387 6.26 -6.47 20.36
CA LEU A 387 5.11 -5.60 20.61
C LEU A 387 4.45 -5.90 21.96
N ALA A 388 4.34 -7.17 22.35
CA ALA A 388 3.81 -7.59 23.64
C ALA A 388 4.73 -7.20 24.81
N ALA A 389 6.05 -7.33 24.65
CA ALA A 389 7.03 -6.90 25.64
C ALA A 389 7.04 -5.36 25.78
N LEU A 390 6.95 -4.63 24.67
CA LEU A 390 6.82 -3.17 24.68
C LEU A 390 5.52 -2.73 25.36
N ALA A 391 4.39 -3.38 25.04
CA ALA A 391 3.12 -3.15 25.72
C ALA A 391 3.21 -3.49 27.22
N ALA A 392 3.86 -4.60 27.58
CA ALA A 392 4.07 -5.00 28.97
C ALA A 392 4.91 -3.98 29.75
N VAL A 393 5.99 -3.45 29.17
CA VAL A 393 6.81 -2.37 29.79
C VAL A 393 5.98 -1.10 29.96
N ILE A 394 5.21 -0.70 28.95
CA ILE A 394 4.32 0.48 29.05
C ILE A 394 3.28 0.29 30.16
N ILE A 395 2.70 -0.90 30.27
CA ILE A 395 1.74 -1.26 31.32
C ILE A 395 2.43 -1.27 32.68
N LEU A 396 3.63 -1.87 32.80
CA LEU A 396 4.40 -1.93 34.05
C LEU A 396 4.75 -0.53 34.57
N VAL A 397 5.16 0.38 33.68
CA VAL A 397 5.49 1.78 34.02
C VAL A 397 4.24 2.56 34.43
N ARG A 398 3.08 2.28 33.81
CA ARG A 398 1.79 2.91 34.15
C ARG A 398 1.22 2.39 35.48
N VAL A 399 1.38 1.10 35.76
CA VAL A 399 0.84 0.44 36.95
C VAL A 399 1.77 0.58 38.16
N GLY A 400 3.08 0.58 37.94
CA GLY A 400 4.11 0.67 38.99
C GLY A 400 4.31 2.07 39.58
N GLY A 401 3.41 3.03 39.32
CA GLY A 401 3.46 4.37 39.93
C GLY A 401 4.60 5.28 39.43
N ALA A 402 5.47 4.84 38.53
CA ALA A 402 6.56 5.65 37.98
C ALA A 402 6.05 6.91 37.25
N SER A 403 4.83 6.89 36.71
CA SER A 403 4.17 8.07 36.16
C SER A 403 3.92 9.18 37.20
N GLN A 404 3.80 8.85 38.48
CA GLN A 404 3.59 9.81 39.57
C GLN A 404 4.88 10.59 39.92
N TYR A 405 6.07 10.08 39.56
CA TYR A 405 7.35 10.79 39.70
C TYR A 405 7.67 11.66 38.48
N LEU A 406 6.95 11.48 37.38
CA LEU A 406 7.05 12.29 36.17
C LEU A 406 6.09 13.50 36.17
N GLU A 407 5.37 13.72 37.28
CA GLU A 407 4.54 14.90 37.48
C GLU A 407 5.42 16.16 37.49
N PRO A 408 5.06 17.21 36.72
CA PRO A 408 5.88 18.42 36.59
C PRO A 408 6.25 19.06 37.93
N GLU A 409 5.34 19.02 38.92
CA GLU A 409 5.56 19.61 40.24
C GLU A 409 6.61 18.84 41.07
N LYS A 410 6.66 17.50 41.00
CA LYS A 410 7.67 16.70 41.72
C LYS A 410 9.04 16.76 41.06
N LEU A 411 9.09 16.83 39.73
CA LEU A 411 10.34 17.09 39.01
C LEU A 411 10.87 18.49 39.33
N ARG A 412 9.99 19.48 39.44
CA ARG A 412 10.35 20.83 39.82
C ARG A 412 10.92 20.91 41.24
N THR A 413 10.30 20.27 42.23
CA THR A 413 10.83 20.23 43.60
C THR A 413 12.13 19.44 43.70
N LEU A 414 12.25 18.34 42.97
CA LEU A 414 13.48 17.55 42.87
C LEU A 414 14.64 18.39 42.34
N PHE A 415 14.47 19.07 41.19
CA PHE A 415 15.53 19.89 40.59
C PHE A 415 15.81 21.16 41.38
N ALA A 416 14.79 21.81 41.96
CA ALA A 416 14.97 22.99 42.80
C ALA A 416 15.78 22.67 44.08
N GLY A 417 15.66 21.44 44.61
CA GLY A 417 16.41 20.97 45.78
C GLY A 417 17.93 20.85 45.58
N PHE A 418 18.40 20.73 44.33
CA PHE A 418 19.84 20.62 44.02
C PHE A 418 20.57 21.96 43.86
N GLY A 419 19.87 23.09 44.01
CA GLY A 419 20.47 24.43 43.99
C GLY A 419 21.31 24.71 42.73
N VAL A 420 22.56 25.11 42.90
CA VAL A 420 23.48 25.49 41.79
C VAL A 420 23.83 24.30 40.88
N VAL A 421 23.73 23.06 41.37
CA VAL A 421 24.06 21.84 40.61
C VAL A 421 22.87 21.34 39.77
N ALA A 422 21.69 21.93 39.93
CA ALA A 422 20.45 21.53 39.24
C ALA A 422 20.58 21.41 37.70
N PRO A 423 21.30 22.29 36.98
CA PRO A 423 21.48 22.15 35.52
C PRO A 423 22.23 20.88 35.12
N LEU A 424 23.26 20.48 35.88
CA LEU A 424 24.05 19.28 35.60
C LEU A 424 23.23 18.01 35.82
N VAL A 425 22.46 17.97 36.92
CA VAL A 425 21.55 16.86 37.22
C VAL A 425 20.46 16.74 36.15
N TYR A 426 19.90 17.87 35.71
CA TYR A 426 18.91 17.91 34.63
C TYR A 426 19.48 17.35 33.31
N ILE A 427 20.68 17.77 32.91
CA ILE A 427 21.34 17.28 31.70
C ILE A 427 21.63 15.78 31.81
N ALA A 428 22.12 15.30 32.97
CA ALA A 428 22.37 13.88 33.20
C ALA A 428 21.08 13.04 33.08
N CYS A 429 19.97 13.50 33.66
CA CYS A 429 18.66 12.88 33.49
C CYS A 429 18.24 12.83 32.02
N TYR A 430 18.47 13.91 31.26
CA TYR A 430 18.16 13.98 29.83
C TYR A 430 19.09 13.11 28.96
N ILE A 431 20.28 12.74 29.43
CA ILE A 431 21.15 11.78 28.74
C ILE A 431 20.61 10.35 28.92
N VAL A 432 20.22 10.00 30.15
CA VAL A 432 19.81 8.64 30.51
C VAL A 432 18.39 8.33 30.04
N ALA A 433 17.44 9.26 30.20
CA ALA A 433 16.03 9.00 29.92
C ALA A 433 15.73 8.60 28.46
N PRO A 434 16.23 9.29 27.41
CA PRO A 434 16.05 8.87 26.02
C PRO A 434 16.71 7.54 25.69
N ALA A 435 17.86 7.22 26.31
CA ALA A 435 18.54 5.94 26.15
C ALA A 435 17.72 4.78 26.74
N LEU A 436 16.93 5.03 27.78
CA LEU A 436 15.98 4.10 28.38
C LEU A 436 14.56 4.20 27.77
N MET A 437 14.43 4.86 26.61
CA MET A 437 13.16 5.10 25.90
C MET A 437 12.08 5.88 26.69
N PHE A 438 12.45 6.61 27.74
CA PHE A 438 11.51 7.48 28.45
C PHE A 438 11.11 8.70 27.59
N PRO A 439 9.85 9.18 27.71
CA PRO A 439 9.38 10.34 26.97
C PRO A 439 10.11 11.62 27.41
N GLY A 440 10.61 12.40 26.45
CA GLY A 440 11.33 13.66 26.74
C GLY A 440 10.42 14.85 27.10
N LEU A 441 9.11 14.78 26.79
CA LEU A 441 8.18 15.90 27.01
C LEU A 441 8.09 16.35 28.49
N PRO A 442 7.96 15.45 29.49
CA PRO A 442 7.93 15.86 30.90
C PRO A 442 9.22 16.56 31.34
N LEU A 443 10.38 16.09 30.86
CA LEU A 443 11.67 16.70 31.16
C LEU A 443 11.78 18.10 30.57
N SER A 444 11.38 18.29 29.31
CA SER A 444 11.37 19.61 28.68
C SER A 444 10.45 20.61 29.39
N ILE A 445 9.31 20.17 29.90
CA ILE A 445 8.40 21.01 30.72
C ILE A 445 9.06 21.35 32.06
N ALA A 446 9.71 20.40 32.72
CA ALA A 446 10.47 20.66 33.95
C ALA A 446 11.61 21.67 33.69
N GLY A 447 12.34 21.54 32.58
CA GLY A 447 13.40 22.48 32.21
C GLY A 447 12.88 23.91 32.00
N ALA A 448 11.72 24.06 31.35
CA ALA A 448 11.09 25.35 31.12
C ALA A 448 10.61 26.03 32.42
N THR A 449 10.13 25.23 33.38
CA THR A 449 9.53 25.72 34.63
C THR A 449 10.55 25.97 35.73
N VAL A 450 11.65 25.23 35.75
CA VAL A 450 12.75 25.37 36.73
C VAL A 450 13.75 26.44 36.31
N PHE A 451 14.19 26.45 35.04
CA PHE A 451 15.27 27.33 34.57
C PHE A 451 14.79 28.53 33.74
N GLY A 452 13.48 28.60 33.46
CA GLY A 452 12.89 29.65 32.63
C GLY A 452 13.14 29.47 31.13
N PRO A 453 12.65 30.40 30.29
CA PRO A 453 12.61 30.20 28.83
C PRO A 453 13.99 30.17 28.17
N PHE A 454 14.95 30.98 28.61
CA PHE A 454 16.28 31.04 28.00
C PHE A 454 17.17 29.87 28.45
N TRP A 455 17.41 29.75 29.76
CA TRP A 455 18.26 28.69 30.30
C TRP A 455 17.63 27.30 30.17
N GLY A 456 16.30 27.21 30.20
CA GLY A 456 15.57 25.98 29.86
C GLY A 456 15.90 25.49 28.45
N VAL A 457 15.96 26.39 27.45
CA VAL A 457 16.36 26.02 26.08
C VAL A 457 17.80 25.51 26.06
N VAL A 458 18.73 26.25 26.68
CA VAL A 458 20.16 25.90 26.69
C VAL A 458 20.37 24.51 27.28
N TYR A 459 19.84 24.24 28.48
CA TYR A 459 20.06 22.95 29.13
C TYR A 459 19.30 21.81 28.43
N THR A 460 18.10 22.07 27.90
CA THR A 460 17.31 21.04 27.21
C THR A 460 17.91 20.66 25.86
N ILE A 461 18.41 21.60 25.06
CA ILE A 461 19.02 21.26 23.76
C ILE A 461 20.34 20.50 23.96
N ILE A 462 21.14 20.87 24.97
CA ILE A 462 22.37 20.16 25.32
C ILE A 462 22.04 18.73 25.77
N GLY A 463 21.14 18.59 26.75
CA GLY A 463 20.71 17.29 27.26
C GLY A 463 20.09 16.40 26.18
N ALA A 464 19.20 16.96 25.34
CA ALA A 464 18.55 16.23 24.25
C ALA A 464 19.52 15.76 23.18
N THR A 465 20.49 16.60 22.82
CA THR A 465 21.53 16.24 21.84
C THR A 465 22.45 15.17 22.39
N LEU A 466 22.91 15.30 23.64
CA LEU A 466 23.77 14.30 24.29
C LEU A 466 23.06 12.97 24.49
N GLY A 467 21.79 12.97 24.93
CA GLY A 467 20.98 11.75 25.04
C GLY A 467 20.71 11.09 23.68
N ALA A 468 20.46 11.88 22.64
CA ALA A 468 20.32 11.37 21.27
C ALA A 468 21.63 10.77 20.75
N CYS A 469 22.78 11.34 21.10
CA CYS A 469 24.11 10.81 20.81
C CYS A 469 24.38 9.52 21.57
N ALA A 470 24.04 9.45 22.86
CA ALA A 470 24.19 8.24 23.66
C ALA A 470 23.37 7.07 23.08
N ALA A 471 22.09 7.27 22.79
CA ALA A 471 21.24 6.25 22.17
C ALA A 471 21.76 5.81 20.79
N PHE A 472 22.27 6.74 20.00
CA PHE A 472 22.90 6.47 18.71
C PHE A 472 24.16 5.61 18.83
N LEU A 473 25.06 5.95 19.78
CA LEU A 473 26.30 5.22 20.01
C LEU A 473 26.03 3.83 20.58
N ILE A 474 25.07 3.70 21.50
CA ILE A 474 24.60 2.40 22.02
C ILE A 474 24.10 1.53 20.86
N ALA A 475 23.26 2.07 19.97
CA ALA A 475 22.79 1.32 18.80
C ALA A 475 23.95 0.89 17.89
N ARG A 476 24.89 1.79 17.65
CA ARG A 476 26.02 1.59 16.73
C ARG A 476 27.01 0.54 17.20
N TYR A 477 27.34 0.53 18.48
CA TYR A 477 28.38 -0.35 19.03
C TYR A 477 27.82 -1.59 19.71
N ALA A 478 26.61 -1.55 20.29
CA ALA A 478 26.04 -2.69 21.01
C ALA A 478 25.01 -3.49 20.19
N ALA A 479 24.32 -2.89 19.21
CA ALA A 479 23.21 -3.53 18.49
C ALA A 479 23.46 -3.76 17.00
N ARG A 480 24.41 -3.05 16.38
CA ARG A 480 24.63 -3.07 14.92
C ARG A 480 24.91 -4.46 14.36
N ASP A 481 25.87 -5.19 14.93
CA ASP A 481 26.22 -6.54 14.45
C ASP A 481 25.10 -7.56 14.60
N TRP A 482 24.24 -7.39 15.62
CA TRP A 482 23.07 -8.25 15.82
C TRP A 482 21.95 -7.93 14.83
N VAL A 483 21.73 -6.64 14.54
CA VAL A 483 20.69 -6.17 13.62
C VAL A 483 21.07 -6.38 12.15
N GLU A 484 22.31 -6.11 11.76
CA GLU A 484 22.81 -6.25 10.37
C GLU A 484 22.72 -7.71 9.90
N ARG A 485 23.05 -8.67 10.78
CA ARG A 485 22.84 -10.11 10.53
C ARG A 485 21.37 -10.52 10.38
N ARG A 486 20.42 -9.69 10.82
CA ARG A 486 18.97 -9.97 10.82
C ARG A 486 18.18 -9.17 9.80
N LEU A 487 18.64 -7.98 9.40
CA LEU A 487 18.03 -7.10 8.40
C LEU A 487 18.74 -7.23 7.05
N VAL A 488 18.77 -8.46 6.51
CA VAL A 488 19.31 -8.70 5.16
C VAL A 488 18.21 -8.37 4.13
N GLY A 489 18.34 -7.26 3.41
CA GLY A 489 17.42 -6.91 2.31
C GLY A 489 17.80 -5.66 1.52
N SER A 490 17.49 -5.66 0.22
CA SER A 490 17.86 -4.57 -0.73
C SER A 490 17.33 -3.19 -0.36
N ARG A 491 16.22 -3.12 0.41
CA ARG A 491 15.68 -1.85 0.93
C ARG A 491 16.49 -1.26 2.08
N TRP A 492 17.06 -2.12 2.93
CA TRP A 492 17.94 -1.68 4.00
C TRP A 492 19.22 -1.16 3.39
N ASN A 493 19.85 -1.91 2.47
CA ASN A 493 21.07 -1.49 1.79
C ASN A 493 20.89 -0.18 1.02
N LYS A 494 19.75 0.00 0.32
CA LYS A 494 19.47 1.28 -0.37
C LYS A 494 19.26 2.44 0.60
N LEU A 495 18.55 2.21 1.72
CA LEU A 495 18.36 3.24 2.75
C LEU A 495 19.69 3.57 3.45
N ASP A 496 20.52 2.57 3.69
CA ASP A 496 21.83 2.68 4.30
C ASP A 496 22.80 3.44 3.37
N ASP A 497 22.80 3.14 2.07
CA ASP A 497 23.57 3.85 1.04
C ASP A 497 23.10 5.31 0.85
N GLU A 498 21.78 5.55 0.82
CA GLU A 498 21.22 6.89 0.67
C GLU A 498 21.48 7.75 1.92
N THR A 499 21.42 7.16 3.12
CA THR A 499 21.79 7.84 4.37
C THR A 499 23.30 8.00 4.52
N GLY A 500 24.12 7.15 3.90
CA GLY A 500 25.57 7.36 3.80
C GLY A 500 25.93 8.58 2.95
N LYS A 501 25.25 8.82 1.82
CA LYS A 501 25.55 9.93 0.90
C LYS A 501 24.97 11.28 1.33
N ASN A 502 23.84 11.32 2.03
CA ASN A 502 23.13 12.56 2.40
C ASN A 502 22.53 12.52 3.82
N GLY A 503 23.17 11.84 4.77
CA GLY A 503 22.61 11.53 6.09
C GLY A 503 22.09 12.74 6.89
N TRP A 504 22.79 13.88 6.84
CA TRP A 504 22.37 15.09 7.54
C TRP A 504 20.98 15.61 7.09
N LYS A 505 20.61 15.41 5.82
CA LYS A 505 19.29 15.82 5.30
C LYS A 505 18.17 14.95 5.87
N ALA A 506 18.42 13.65 6.04
CA ALA A 506 17.47 12.74 6.65
C ALA A 506 17.22 13.08 8.13
N VAL A 507 18.29 13.40 8.86
CA VAL A 507 18.20 13.88 10.25
C VAL A 507 17.45 15.21 10.29
N ALA A 508 17.81 16.18 9.45
CA ALA A 508 17.14 17.48 9.39
C ALA A 508 15.62 17.38 9.19
N VAL A 509 15.19 16.60 8.21
CA VAL A 509 13.77 16.41 7.87
C VAL A 509 13.02 15.75 9.03
N THR A 510 13.61 14.73 9.65
CA THR A 510 12.96 14.00 10.77
C THR A 510 12.93 14.80 12.07
N ARG A 511 13.84 15.75 12.28
CA ARG A 511 13.79 16.68 13.43
C ARG A 511 12.80 17.83 13.22
N LEU A 512 12.63 18.30 11.99
CA LEU A 512 11.67 19.35 11.66
C LEU A 512 10.23 18.84 11.51
N ILE A 513 10.05 17.58 11.08
CA ILE A 513 8.74 16.94 10.94
C ILE A 513 8.66 15.73 11.90
N PRO A 514 8.04 15.89 13.09
CA PRO A 514 7.95 14.84 14.10
C PRO A 514 6.88 13.80 13.72
N LEU A 515 7.09 13.06 12.63
CA LEU A 515 6.23 11.94 12.22
C LEU A 515 6.48 10.67 13.04
N PHE A 516 7.66 10.57 13.66
CA PHE A 516 8.12 9.36 14.33
C PHE A 516 8.60 9.66 15.76
N PRO A 517 8.51 8.69 16.69
CA PRO A 517 8.98 8.86 18.06
C PRO A 517 10.48 9.17 18.12
N PHE A 518 10.84 10.21 18.88
CA PHE A 518 12.21 10.72 19.01
C PHE A 518 13.23 9.64 19.39
N ASN A 519 12.93 8.83 20.40
CA ASN A 519 13.83 7.79 20.89
C ASN A 519 14.10 6.72 19.82
N LEU A 520 13.06 6.29 19.11
CA LEU A 520 13.19 5.26 18.06
C LEU A 520 14.07 5.75 16.90
N LEU A 521 13.94 7.01 16.51
CA LEU A 521 14.77 7.61 15.45
C LEU A 521 16.26 7.59 15.84
N ASN A 522 16.59 7.86 17.10
CA ASN A 522 17.97 7.91 17.56
C ASN A 522 18.66 6.54 17.43
N PHE A 523 17.98 5.47 17.84
CA PHE A 523 18.47 4.11 17.63
C PHE A 523 18.52 3.73 16.15
N ALA A 524 17.51 4.12 15.37
CA ALA A 524 17.45 3.82 13.94
C ALA A 524 18.62 4.45 13.16
N PHE A 525 18.97 5.71 13.43
CA PHE A 525 20.12 6.36 12.82
C PHE A 525 21.47 5.77 13.27
N GLY A 526 21.57 5.28 14.51
CA GLY A 526 22.79 4.61 14.97
C GLY A 526 23.10 3.31 14.24
N LEU A 527 22.06 2.67 13.69
CA LEU A 527 22.16 1.46 12.87
C LEU A 527 22.54 1.76 11.40
N THR A 528 22.50 3.01 10.94
CA THR A 528 22.88 3.36 9.56
C THR A 528 24.35 3.82 9.45
N GLN A 529 24.85 4.01 8.23
CA GLN A 529 26.20 4.49 7.91
C GLN A 529 26.44 5.99 8.15
N ILE A 530 25.49 6.73 8.73
CA ILE A 530 25.67 8.18 8.95
C ILE A 530 26.84 8.46 9.90
N SER A 531 27.69 9.44 9.59
CA SER A 531 28.78 9.81 10.52
C SER A 531 28.22 10.41 11.80
N PHE A 532 28.88 10.12 12.94
CA PHE A 532 28.46 10.61 14.26
C PHE A 532 28.38 12.15 14.29
N LEU A 533 29.39 12.82 13.71
CA LEU A 533 29.44 14.28 13.69
C LEU A 533 28.29 14.90 12.89
N GLN A 534 27.97 14.33 11.71
CA GLN A 534 26.82 14.79 10.92
C GLN A 534 25.51 14.60 11.67
N TYR A 535 25.35 13.48 12.38
CA TYR A 535 24.17 13.22 13.19
C TYR A 535 24.05 14.19 14.38
N ALA A 536 25.13 14.40 15.13
CA ALA A 536 25.14 15.26 16.31
C ALA A 536 24.86 16.73 15.96
N VAL A 537 25.56 17.26 14.96
CA VAL A 537 25.41 18.65 14.50
C VAL A 537 24.02 18.87 13.89
N ALA A 538 23.55 17.97 13.03
CA ALA A 538 22.21 18.08 12.46
C ALA A 538 21.12 17.98 13.54
N THR A 539 21.27 17.09 14.52
CA THR A 539 20.33 16.97 15.63
C THR A 539 20.27 18.27 16.45
N PHE A 540 21.41 18.86 16.81
CA PHE A 540 21.46 20.13 17.54
C PHE A 540 20.79 21.27 16.76
N ILE A 541 21.20 21.48 15.50
CA ILE A 541 20.73 22.61 14.68
C ILE A 541 19.24 22.51 14.38
N PHE A 542 18.75 21.34 13.95
CA PHE A 542 17.38 21.19 13.48
C PHE A 542 16.36 20.95 14.60
N MET A 543 16.81 20.63 15.83
CA MET A 543 15.93 20.61 17.00
C MET A 543 15.82 21.97 17.69
N LEU A 544 16.79 22.86 17.52
CA LEU A 544 16.84 24.14 18.23
C LEU A 544 15.58 25.01 18.02
N PRO A 545 15.05 25.22 16.78
CA PRO A 545 13.85 26.04 16.59
C PRO A 545 12.62 25.46 17.28
N GLY A 546 12.43 24.14 17.21
CA GLY A 546 11.33 23.45 17.88
C GLY A 546 11.45 23.50 19.40
N THR A 547 12.68 23.40 19.91
CA THR A 547 12.98 23.46 21.35
C THR A 547 12.70 24.86 21.91
N ILE A 548 13.11 25.92 21.21
CA ILE A 548 12.80 27.32 21.56
C ILE A 548 11.28 27.53 21.60
N ALA A 549 10.58 27.13 20.55
CA ALA A 549 9.14 27.30 20.45
C ALA A 549 8.40 26.55 21.56
N TYR A 550 8.79 25.30 21.82
CA TYR A 550 8.15 24.45 22.83
C TYR A 550 8.42 24.92 24.27
N ILE A 551 9.65 25.32 24.60
CA ILE A 551 10.01 25.77 25.95
C ILE A 551 9.41 27.13 26.26
N THR A 552 9.44 28.07 25.30
CA THR A 552 8.82 29.40 25.46
C THR A 552 7.30 29.29 25.62
N PHE A 553 6.67 28.35 24.89
CA PHE A 553 5.26 28.05 25.08
C PHE A 553 4.99 27.42 26.45
N SER A 554 5.80 26.43 26.86
CA SER A 554 5.62 25.68 28.10
C SER A 554 5.85 26.55 29.35
N SER A 555 6.80 27.48 29.32
CA SER A 555 7.03 28.43 30.42
C SER A 555 5.84 29.37 30.64
N SER A 556 5.06 29.64 29.59
CA SER A 556 3.91 30.54 29.62
C SER A 556 2.61 29.84 30.01
N LEU A 557 2.55 28.51 29.87
CA LEU A 557 1.36 27.69 30.14
C LEU A 557 0.89 27.79 31.60
N LEU A 558 1.84 27.84 32.55
CA LEU A 558 1.52 28.02 33.97
C LEU A 558 0.93 29.40 34.29
N GLY A 559 1.29 30.44 33.54
CA GLY A 559 0.72 31.78 33.67
C GLY A 559 -0.73 31.83 33.16
N VAL A 560 -0.98 31.19 32.03
CA VAL A 560 -2.32 31.10 31.41
C VAL A 560 -3.29 30.29 32.28
N LEU A 561 -2.83 29.18 32.88
CA LEU A 561 -3.62 28.39 33.84
C LEU A 561 -3.98 29.19 35.10
N LYS A 562 -3.23 30.24 35.43
CA LYS A 562 -3.50 31.19 36.51
C LYS A 562 -4.22 32.46 36.05
N GLY A 563 -4.77 32.47 34.83
CA GLY A 563 -5.54 33.58 34.27
C GLY A 563 -4.72 34.77 33.74
N ARG A 564 -3.39 34.66 33.66
CA ARG A 564 -2.51 35.72 33.14
C ARG A 564 -1.95 35.31 31.77
N VAL A 565 -2.48 35.91 30.72
CA VAL A 565 -1.96 35.71 29.36
C VAL A 565 -0.76 36.64 29.14
N SER A 566 0.44 36.07 29.13
CA SER A 566 1.69 36.83 28.96
C SER A 566 2.09 36.99 27.49
N ARG A 567 3.01 37.91 27.16
CA ARG A 567 3.47 38.14 25.77
C ARG A 567 4.21 36.91 25.22
N GLU A 568 4.87 36.17 26.09
CA GLU A 568 5.61 34.95 25.81
C GLU A 568 4.69 33.82 25.31
N PHE A 569 3.42 33.81 25.71
CA PHE A 569 2.42 32.86 25.21
C PHE A 569 2.13 33.05 23.72
N PHE A 570 1.89 34.29 23.28
CA PHE A 570 1.66 34.61 21.87
C PHE A 570 2.91 34.42 21.02
N ILE A 571 4.09 34.75 21.56
CA ILE A 571 5.39 34.50 20.91
C ILE A 571 5.62 33.00 20.74
N GLY A 572 5.37 32.19 21.78
CA GLY A 572 5.49 30.73 21.73
C GLY A 572 4.57 30.09 20.70
N ILE A 573 3.29 30.52 20.64
CA ILE A 573 2.33 30.06 19.62
C ILE A 573 2.78 30.50 18.22
N GLY A 574 3.20 31.75 18.05
CA GLY A 574 3.69 32.26 16.77
C GLY A 574 4.90 31.49 16.26
N LEU A 575 5.86 31.17 17.14
CA LEU A 575 7.03 30.36 16.82
C LEU A 575 6.67 28.91 16.49
N LEU A 576 5.74 28.29 17.23
CA LEU A 576 5.25 26.93 16.94
C LEU A 576 4.58 26.85 15.56
N VAL A 577 3.75 27.85 15.22
CA VAL A 577 3.10 27.94 13.90
C VAL A 577 4.15 28.17 12.81
N ALA A 578 5.10 29.09 13.02
CA ALA A 578 6.17 29.36 12.06
C ALA A 578 7.02 28.11 11.77
N VAL A 579 7.49 27.41 12.82
CA VAL A 579 8.29 26.17 12.69
C VAL A 579 7.50 25.08 11.97
N SER A 580 6.20 24.95 12.24
CA SER A 580 5.31 23.98 11.57
C SER A 580 5.05 24.30 10.08
N LEU A 581 5.26 25.55 9.66
CA LEU A 581 5.10 25.99 8.26
C LEU A 581 6.39 25.84 7.43
N ILE A 582 7.57 25.78 8.06
CA ILE A 582 8.88 25.61 7.38
C ILE A 582 8.86 24.44 6.36
N PRO A 583 8.35 23.23 6.69
CA PRO A 583 8.35 22.12 5.73
C PRO A 583 7.42 22.36 4.53
N LYS A 584 6.28 23.05 4.73
CA LYS A 584 5.34 23.38 3.65
C LYS A 584 5.94 24.41 2.70
N VAL A 585 6.62 25.43 3.24
CA VAL A 585 7.31 26.45 2.44
C VAL A 585 8.48 25.84 1.67
N ALA A 586 9.28 24.96 2.30
CA ALA A 586 10.37 24.25 1.63
C ALA A 586 9.88 23.32 0.51
N ALA A 587 8.76 22.61 0.72
CA ALA A 587 8.12 21.79 -0.30
C ALA A 587 7.54 22.64 -1.44
N TRP A 588 6.94 23.79 -1.13
CA TRP A 588 6.42 24.74 -2.10
C TRP A 588 7.53 25.35 -2.98
N TYR A 589 8.69 25.70 -2.38
CA TYR A 589 9.84 26.24 -3.10
C TYR A 589 10.49 25.21 -4.04
N LYS A 590 10.64 23.94 -3.60
CA LYS A 590 11.15 22.84 -4.45
C LYS A 590 10.19 22.44 -5.58
N GLY A 591 8.89 22.68 -5.41
CA GLY A 591 7.88 22.40 -6.43
C GLY A 591 8.01 23.24 -7.71
N ARG A 592 8.82 24.32 -7.71
CA ARG A 592 9.03 25.20 -8.87
C ARG A 592 10.21 24.82 -9.76
N SER A 593 11.20 24.05 -9.30
CA SER A 593 12.46 23.89 -10.04
C SER A 593 12.71 22.51 -10.66
N LEU A 594 11.82 21.52 -10.46
CA LEU A 594 11.97 20.18 -11.05
C LEU A 594 10.60 19.58 -11.42
N GLN A 595 9.99 20.08 -12.48
CA GLN A 595 8.96 19.33 -13.21
C GLN A 595 9.34 19.26 -14.68
N ALA A 596 10.14 18.24 -15.02
CA ALA A 596 10.01 17.66 -16.35
C ALA A 596 8.58 17.12 -16.48
N PRO A 597 7.91 17.30 -17.64
CA PRO A 597 6.57 16.81 -17.86
C PRO A 597 6.54 15.30 -17.67
N ARG A 598 5.81 14.82 -16.66
CA ARG A 598 5.51 13.39 -16.54
C ARG A 598 4.55 13.01 -17.68
N PRO A 599 4.78 11.89 -18.39
CA PRO A 599 3.83 11.44 -19.40
C PRO A 599 2.46 11.21 -18.75
N ALA A 600 1.42 11.66 -19.46
CA ALA A 600 0.05 11.62 -18.98
C ALA A 600 -0.41 10.17 -18.85
N VAL A 601 -0.47 9.67 -17.60
CA VAL A 601 -1.19 8.44 -17.29
C VAL A 601 -2.67 8.68 -17.61
N PRO A 602 -3.35 7.82 -18.40
CA PRO A 602 -4.76 8.01 -18.72
C PRO A 602 -5.58 8.05 -17.42
N TRP A 603 -6.11 9.24 -17.13
CA TRP A 603 -6.83 9.52 -15.89
C TRP A 603 -8.18 8.81 -15.91
N ASN A 604 -8.39 7.87 -14.98
CA ASN A 604 -9.63 7.14 -14.84
C ASN A 604 -10.45 7.73 -13.67
N LEU A 605 -11.46 8.54 -14.02
CA LEU A 605 -12.39 9.20 -13.08
C LEU A 605 -12.94 8.23 -12.03
N ARG A 606 -13.31 7.01 -12.45
CA ARG A 606 -13.89 6.01 -11.55
C ARG A 606 -12.89 5.55 -10.49
N ARG A 607 -11.62 5.37 -10.84
CA ARG A 607 -10.56 5.03 -9.88
C ARG A 607 -10.18 6.21 -8.98
N SER A 608 -10.21 7.45 -9.49
CA SER A 608 -10.01 8.66 -8.68
C SER A 608 -11.12 8.77 -7.64
N LEU A 609 -12.39 8.71 -8.06
CA LEU A 609 -13.55 8.76 -7.19
C LEU A 609 -13.57 7.62 -6.17
N GLN A 610 -13.21 6.39 -6.54
CA GLN A 610 -13.13 5.27 -5.59
C GLN A 610 -12.07 5.48 -4.51
N ARG A 611 -10.88 5.97 -4.88
CA ARG A 611 -9.81 6.27 -3.91
C ARG A 611 -10.20 7.45 -3.02
N LYS A 612 -10.80 8.49 -3.59
CA LYS A 612 -11.29 9.67 -2.88
C LYS A 612 -12.43 9.32 -1.91
N ALA A 613 -13.36 8.46 -2.32
CA ALA A 613 -14.45 7.96 -1.47
C ALA A 613 -13.95 7.09 -0.32
N ALA A 614 -12.94 6.23 -0.55
CA ALA A 614 -12.31 5.45 0.52
C ALA A 614 -11.61 6.34 1.56
N VAL A 615 -10.91 7.39 1.11
CA VAL A 615 -10.29 8.38 2.01
C VAL A 615 -11.36 9.16 2.78
N LEU A 616 -12.47 9.53 2.12
CA LEU A 616 -13.59 10.22 2.76
C LEU A 616 -14.26 9.35 3.83
N ALA A 617 -14.48 8.06 3.55
CA ALA A 617 -15.06 7.12 4.51
C ALA A 617 -14.18 6.95 5.76
N VAL A 618 -12.85 6.89 5.59
CA VAL A 618 -11.90 6.82 6.71
C VAL A 618 -11.91 8.12 7.51
N LEU A 619 -11.93 9.28 6.86
CA LEU A 619 -12.02 10.57 7.55
C LEU A 619 -13.34 10.71 8.30
N CYS A 620 -14.48 10.32 7.71
CA CYS A 620 -15.78 10.31 8.39
C CYS A 620 -15.80 9.37 9.59
N LEU A 621 -15.19 8.19 9.50
CA LEU A 621 -15.06 7.25 10.62
C LEU A 621 -14.17 7.81 11.75
N LEU A 622 -13.07 8.48 11.40
CA LEU A 622 -12.20 9.15 12.38
C LEU A 622 -12.91 10.35 13.02
N SER A 623 -13.61 11.18 12.26
CA SER A 623 -14.41 12.30 12.77
C SER A 623 -15.54 11.82 13.67
N ALA A 624 -16.28 10.79 13.25
CA ALA A 624 -17.36 10.20 14.04
C ALA A 624 -16.83 9.55 15.31
N GLY A 625 -15.69 8.84 15.23
CA GLY A 625 -14.99 8.26 16.38
C GLY A 625 -14.48 9.31 17.35
N THR A 626 -13.92 10.41 16.86
CA THR A 626 -13.46 11.54 17.68
C THR A 626 -14.63 12.26 18.33
N TYR A 627 -15.73 12.47 17.60
CA TYR A 627 -16.98 13.04 18.14
C TYR A 627 -17.62 12.14 19.20
N THR A 628 -17.66 10.82 19.00
CA THR A 628 -18.17 9.88 20.01
C THR A 628 -17.25 9.77 21.23
N LEU A 629 -15.94 9.83 21.05
CA LEU A 629 -14.96 9.89 22.15
C LEU A 629 -15.14 11.18 22.95
N ILE A 630 -15.20 12.34 22.30
CA ILE A 630 -15.45 13.64 22.95
C ILE A 630 -16.80 13.59 23.68
N ARG A 631 -17.88 13.11 23.04
CA ARG A 631 -19.20 13.01 23.67
C ARG A 631 -19.21 12.06 24.88
N LYS A 632 -18.52 10.90 24.82
CA LYS A 632 -18.46 9.95 25.93
C LYS A 632 -17.54 10.40 27.07
N PHE A 633 -16.42 11.05 26.77
CA PHE A 633 -15.48 11.55 27.78
C PHE A 633 -16.03 12.78 28.51
N PHE A 634 -16.74 13.67 27.81
CA PHE A 634 -17.33 14.86 28.41
C PHE A 634 -18.69 14.62 29.05
N TRP A 635 -19.50 13.63 28.61
CA TRP A 635 -20.69 13.24 29.37
C TRP A 635 -20.32 12.69 30.76
N ALA A 636 -19.17 12.02 30.89
CA ALA A 636 -18.65 11.60 32.19
C ALA A 636 -18.21 12.79 33.06
N LEU A 637 -17.68 13.87 32.44
CA LEU A 637 -17.26 15.09 33.13
C LEU A 637 -18.46 15.98 33.52
N ASP A 638 -19.45 16.13 32.63
CA ASP A 638 -20.73 16.81 32.88
C ASP A 638 -21.55 16.05 33.93
N ALA A 639 -21.57 14.71 33.89
CA ALA A 639 -22.19 13.92 34.94
C ALA A 639 -21.45 14.08 36.27
N TYR A 640 -20.12 14.14 36.29
CA TYR A 640 -19.34 14.38 37.51
C TYR A 640 -19.59 15.80 38.07
N LEU A 641 -19.66 16.81 37.21
CA LEU A 641 -19.92 18.21 37.57
C LEU A 641 -21.36 18.41 38.03
N TYR A 642 -22.35 17.80 37.36
CA TYR A 642 -23.75 17.79 37.83
C TYR A 642 -23.89 17.02 39.13
N THR A 643 -23.15 15.92 39.33
CA THR A 643 -23.17 15.18 40.59
C THR A 643 -22.50 15.98 41.71
N ILE A 644 -21.46 16.77 41.41
CA ILE A 644 -20.81 17.69 42.35
C ILE A 644 -21.69 18.89 42.67
N GLU A 645 -22.34 19.51 41.68
CA GLU A 645 -23.31 20.60 41.89
C GLU A 645 -24.55 20.12 42.62
N PHE A 646 -25.09 18.95 42.27
CA PHE A 646 -26.22 18.34 42.96
C PHE A 646 -25.83 17.93 44.38
N ASN A 647 -24.64 17.36 44.60
CA ASN A 647 -24.15 17.06 45.95
C ASN A 647 -23.86 18.33 46.76
N LEU A 648 -23.38 19.42 46.15
CA LEU A 648 -23.14 20.69 46.82
C LEU A 648 -24.45 21.42 47.14
N LEU A 649 -25.44 21.39 46.25
CA LEU A 649 -26.78 21.92 46.49
C LEU A 649 -27.55 21.06 47.49
N PHE A 650 -27.38 19.74 47.47
CA PHE A 650 -27.96 18.81 48.43
C PHE A 650 -27.31 18.94 49.82
N VAL A 651 -25.98 19.12 49.89
CA VAL A 651 -25.24 19.40 51.13
C VAL A 651 -25.56 20.80 51.66
N ALA A 652 -25.70 21.82 50.79
CA ALA A 652 -26.06 23.17 51.20
C ALA A 652 -27.52 23.29 51.67
N SER A 653 -28.45 22.57 51.03
CA SER A 653 -29.86 22.51 51.45
C SER A 653 -30.11 21.63 52.67
N ARG A 654 -29.20 20.70 53.01
CA ARG A 654 -29.31 19.84 54.21
C ARG A 654 -28.37 20.21 55.37
N LEU A 655 -27.50 21.19 55.21
CA LEU A 655 -26.71 21.75 56.32
C LEU A 655 -27.49 22.80 57.14
N GLN A 656 -28.68 23.22 56.69
CA GLN A 656 -29.57 24.08 57.46
C GLN A 656 -30.51 23.34 58.41
N ASP A 657 -30.71 22.02 58.23
CA ASP A 657 -31.56 21.23 59.11
C ASP A 657 -30.84 19.94 59.55
N ALA A 658 -30.30 19.96 60.77
CA ALA A 658 -29.98 18.75 61.54
C ALA A 658 -31.17 17.78 61.50
N GLU A 659 -31.06 16.45 61.38
CA GLU A 659 -30.16 15.51 62.05
C GLU A 659 -29.72 14.36 61.12
N LEU A 660 -28.42 14.03 61.18
CA LEU A 660 -27.70 13.11 60.31
C LEU A 660 -27.94 11.60 60.61
N ALA A 661 -28.76 11.24 61.59
CA ALA A 661 -28.87 9.86 62.07
C ALA A 661 -29.81 8.95 61.23
N ARG A 662 -30.74 9.52 60.44
CA ARG A 662 -31.73 8.73 59.67
C ARG A 662 -31.33 8.42 58.23
N PHE A 663 -30.22 8.96 57.73
CA PHE A 663 -29.85 8.84 56.31
C PHE A 663 -29.20 7.51 55.94
N VAL A 664 -28.75 6.73 56.93
CA VAL A 664 -28.06 5.45 56.71
C VAL A 664 -29.03 4.27 56.54
N GLU A 665 -30.30 4.39 56.93
CA GLU A 665 -31.29 3.29 56.83
C GLU A 665 -32.06 3.23 55.50
N TYR A 666 -31.96 4.23 54.61
CA TYR A 666 -32.81 4.31 53.41
C TYR A 666 -32.19 3.72 52.11
N LEU A 667 -30.92 3.30 52.12
CA LEU A 667 -30.21 2.84 50.92
C LEU A 667 -30.14 1.31 50.75
N VAL A 668 -31.01 0.59 51.43
CA VAL A 668 -31.11 -0.88 51.37
C VAL A 668 -32.61 -1.18 51.35
N PRO A 669 -33.31 -1.75 50.33
CA PRO A 669 -32.89 -2.46 49.10
C PRO A 669 -33.81 -2.22 47.84
N MET A 670 -33.62 -3.02 46.77
CA MET A 670 -34.53 -3.36 45.63
C MET A 670 -34.39 -2.53 44.31
N SER A 671 -33.69 -2.96 43.25
CA SER A 671 -33.79 -4.15 42.36
C SER A 671 -34.93 -4.12 41.32
N GLY A 672 -34.61 -4.16 40.02
CA GLY A 672 -35.56 -4.64 38.99
C GLY A 672 -35.36 -4.14 37.56
N MET A 673 -34.69 -4.92 36.71
CA MET A 673 -34.65 -4.75 35.26
C MET A 673 -36.06 -4.93 34.64
N ARG A 674 -36.67 -3.85 34.15
CA ARG A 674 -37.71 -3.82 33.07
C ARG A 674 -38.06 -2.41 32.58
N ALA A 675 -37.51 -1.34 33.15
CA ALA A 675 -37.76 0.06 32.74
C ALA A 675 -36.97 0.53 31.49
N ALA A 676 -35.86 -0.13 31.14
CA ALA A 676 -35.00 0.29 30.03
C ALA A 676 -35.62 0.07 28.64
N GLY A 677 -36.54 -0.89 28.50
CA GLY A 677 -37.21 -1.19 27.22
C GLY A 677 -38.29 -0.18 26.83
N ILE A 678 -39.00 0.37 27.81
CA ILE A 678 -40.08 1.35 27.58
C ILE A 678 -39.50 2.76 27.35
N ALA A 679 -38.40 3.10 28.02
CA ALA A 679 -37.69 4.36 27.82
C ALA A 679 -37.09 4.48 26.40
N LEU A 680 -36.60 3.37 25.83
CA LEU A 680 -36.04 3.36 24.47
C LEU A 680 -37.11 3.52 23.37
N ALA A 681 -38.31 2.98 23.59
CA ALA A 681 -39.45 3.11 22.67
C ALA A 681 -40.04 4.53 22.68
N CYS A 682 -40.14 5.17 23.85
CA CYS A 682 -40.60 6.55 23.97
C CYS A 682 -39.59 7.57 23.39
N GLN A 683 -38.28 7.31 23.51
CA GLN A 683 -37.24 8.16 22.90
C GLN A 683 -37.16 8.02 21.37
N ALA A 684 -37.49 6.86 20.82
CA ALA A 684 -37.58 6.67 19.37
C ALA A 684 -38.80 7.40 18.76
N MET A 685 -39.93 7.47 19.48
CA MET A 685 -41.12 8.22 19.04
C MET A 685 -40.96 9.73 19.18
N ALA A 686 -40.23 10.22 20.18
CA ALA A 686 -39.96 11.65 20.38
C ALA A 686 -38.98 12.25 19.35
N ALA A 687 -38.16 11.44 18.68
CA ALA A 687 -37.16 11.92 17.71
C ALA A 687 -37.70 12.10 16.27
N PHE A 688 -38.92 11.63 15.97
CA PHE A 688 -39.47 11.65 14.60
C PHE A 688 -40.64 12.62 14.41
N ALA A 689 -41.18 13.22 15.48
CA ALA A 689 -42.35 14.10 15.42
C ALA A 689 -42.04 15.51 15.96
N PHE A 690 -41.70 16.38 15.03
CA PHE A 690 -41.89 17.83 15.05
C PHE A 690 -40.93 18.77 15.84
N PRO A 691 -40.72 19.98 15.27
CA PRO A 691 -39.78 21.01 15.69
C PRO A 691 -40.42 22.01 16.66
N PHE A 692 -39.56 22.84 17.25
CA PHE A 692 -39.81 24.03 18.06
C PHE A 692 -41.24 24.60 18.09
N SER A 693 -41.80 24.77 19.30
CA SER A 693 -42.30 26.08 19.73
C SER A 693 -42.51 26.18 21.24
N SER A 694 -41.96 27.28 21.78
CA SER A 694 -42.29 27.97 23.04
C SER A 694 -42.29 27.22 24.38
N LEU A 695 -41.36 27.60 25.27
CA LEU A 695 -41.74 28.24 26.54
C LEU A 695 -40.54 29.02 27.11
N ARG A 696 -40.67 30.35 27.09
CA ARG A 696 -40.00 31.26 28.03
C ARG A 696 -40.69 31.11 29.38
N THR A 697 -39.94 31.03 30.47
CA THR A 697 -40.04 31.98 31.59
C THR A 697 -38.83 31.85 32.51
N ASP A 698 -38.43 32.98 33.06
CA ASP A 698 -37.12 33.33 33.57
C ASP A 698 -36.72 32.68 34.90
N VAL A 699 -35.42 32.37 35.04
CA VAL A 699 -34.63 32.85 36.19
C VAL A 699 -33.30 33.37 35.66
N ALA A 700 -33.23 34.68 35.57
CA ALA A 700 -32.03 35.45 35.32
C ALA A 700 -31.12 35.38 36.55
N PHE A 701 -30.13 34.47 36.56
CA PHE A 701 -28.87 34.61 37.30
C PHE A 701 -27.82 33.56 36.88
N THR A 702 -27.69 33.28 35.59
CA THR A 702 -26.50 32.57 35.07
C THR A 702 -25.53 33.60 34.51
N SER A 703 -24.49 33.84 35.28
CA SER A 703 -23.40 34.75 34.99
C SER A 703 -22.74 34.45 33.64
N ALA A 704 -22.22 35.52 33.04
CA ALA A 704 -21.65 35.62 31.70
C ALA A 704 -20.48 34.65 31.34
N PHE A 705 -20.15 33.67 32.17
CA PHE A 705 -19.07 32.72 31.95
C PHE A 705 -19.50 31.41 31.26
N GLY A 706 -20.74 30.95 31.42
CA GLY A 706 -21.23 29.69 30.82
C GLY A 706 -21.67 29.81 29.35
N THR A 707 -22.16 30.98 28.94
CA THR A 707 -22.63 31.21 27.57
C THR A 707 -21.48 31.46 26.59
N TRP A 708 -20.38 32.07 27.05
CA TRP A 708 -19.20 32.33 26.21
C TRP A 708 -18.40 31.05 25.91
N THR A 709 -18.27 30.14 26.88
CA THR A 709 -17.64 28.82 26.66
C THR A 709 -18.49 27.95 25.75
N GLY A 710 -19.82 27.92 25.95
CA GLY A 710 -20.76 27.21 25.06
C GLY A 710 -20.80 27.77 23.63
N MET A 711 -20.83 29.10 23.45
CA MET A 711 -20.82 29.72 22.11
C MET A 711 -19.47 29.60 21.41
N ALA A 712 -18.34 29.70 22.13
CA ALA A 712 -17.01 29.46 21.55
C ALA A 712 -16.81 27.99 21.16
N TYR A 713 -17.43 27.05 21.89
CA TYR A 713 -17.41 25.62 21.59
C TYR A 713 -18.25 25.27 20.36
N PHE A 714 -19.45 25.85 20.24
CA PHE A 714 -20.29 25.72 19.03
C PHE A 714 -19.64 26.39 17.82
N ALA A 715 -19.09 27.60 17.97
CA ALA A 715 -18.40 28.30 16.90
C ALA A 715 -17.10 27.59 16.47
N GLY A 716 -16.37 26.97 17.39
CA GLY A 716 -15.17 26.18 17.11
C GLY A 716 -15.48 24.85 16.41
N ALA A 717 -16.54 24.15 16.83
CA ALA A 717 -17.03 22.95 16.17
C ALA A 717 -17.57 23.26 14.76
N ASP A 718 -18.32 24.36 14.60
CA ASP A 718 -18.78 24.84 13.30
C ASP A 718 -17.60 25.27 12.42
N LEU A 719 -16.56 25.95 12.94
CA LEU A 719 -15.37 26.30 12.16
C LEU A 719 -14.63 25.04 11.66
N LEU A 720 -14.57 23.99 12.49
CA LEU A 720 -13.91 22.73 12.16
C LEU A 720 -14.71 21.97 11.09
N VAL A 721 -16.03 21.91 11.23
CA VAL A 721 -16.95 21.31 10.25
C VAL A 721 -16.94 22.11 8.94
N THR A 722 -16.95 23.44 9.00
CA THR A 722 -16.91 24.32 7.83
C THR A 722 -15.55 24.25 7.13
N GLY A 723 -14.44 24.15 7.88
CA GLY A 723 -13.09 23.97 7.34
C GLY A 723 -12.89 22.61 6.67
N VAL A 724 -13.45 21.55 7.24
CA VAL A 724 -13.48 20.21 6.65
C VAL A 724 -14.37 20.19 5.40
N ALA A 725 -15.57 20.78 5.45
CA ALA A 725 -16.48 20.87 4.31
C ALA A 725 -15.90 21.70 3.15
N ALA A 726 -15.24 22.83 3.43
CA ALA A 726 -14.55 23.65 2.42
C ALA A 726 -13.33 22.95 1.81
N SER A 727 -12.67 22.08 2.56
CA SER A 727 -11.56 21.24 2.07
C SER A 727 -12.07 20.09 1.19
N ILE A 728 -13.18 19.47 1.58
CA ILE A 728 -13.89 18.45 0.77
C ILE A 728 -14.43 19.06 -0.52
N GLY A 729 -15.02 20.26 -0.46
CA GLY A 729 -15.49 21.01 -1.63
C GLY A 729 -14.37 21.31 -2.62
N ARG A 730 -13.22 21.81 -2.15
CA ARG A 730 -12.02 22.03 -3.00
C ARG A 730 -11.46 20.73 -3.58
N PHE A 731 -11.53 19.63 -2.82
CA PHE A 731 -11.04 18.31 -3.22
C PHE A 731 -11.90 17.63 -4.30
N ILE A 732 -13.20 17.91 -4.31
CA ILE A 732 -14.17 17.43 -5.31
C ILE A 732 -14.19 18.35 -6.54
N LEU A 733 -14.28 19.67 -6.36
CA LEU A 733 -14.33 20.64 -7.47
C LEU A 733 -13.00 20.80 -8.22
N GLY A 734 -11.85 20.50 -7.59
CA GLY A 734 -10.55 20.51 -8.24
C GLY A 734 -10.46 19.57 -9.45
N ASP A 735 -11.28 18.51 -9.49
CA ASP A 735 -11.36 17.57 -10.61
C ASP A 735 -12.41 17.99 -11.67
N LEU A 736 -13.39 18.83 -11.31
CA LEU A 736 -14.48 19.27 -12.19
C LEU A 736 -14.14 20.53 -12.99
N LEU A 737 -13.28 21.39 -12.46
CA LEU A 737 -12.80 22.60 -13.15
C LEU A 737 -12.16 22.29 -14.53
N PRO A 738 -11.23 21.32 -14.64
CA PRO A 738 -10.62 20.97 -15.92
C PRO A 738 -11.62 20.46 -16.97
N MET A 739 -12.70 19.80 -16.54
CA MET A 739 -13.78 19.33 -17.43
C MET A 739 -14.62 20.49 -17.97
N TYR A 740 -14.96 21.47 -17.13
CA TYR A 740 -15.75 22.62 -17.55
C TYR A 740 -15.02 23.48 -18.59
N TYR A 741 -13.71 23.65 -18.44
CA TYR A 741 -12.89 24.41 -19.38
C TYR A 741 -12.55 23.62 -20.67
N ARG A 742 -12.28 22.30 -20.58
CA ARG A 742 -12.07 21.47 -21.80
C ARG A 742 -13.30 21.38 -22.70
N ARG A 743 -14.51 21.42 -22.13
CA ARG A 743 -15.76 21.30 -22.90
C ARG A 743 -16.15 22.59 -23.64
N LYS A 744 -15.55 23.73 -23.29
CA LYS A 744 -15.84 25.04 -23.91
C LYS A 744 -14.71 25.60 -24.80
N GLY A 745 -13.57 24.94 -24.90
CA GLY A 745 -12.48 25.33 -25.81
C GLY A 745 -11.98 26.78 -25.62
N LYS A 746 -12.03 27.32 -24.40
CA LYS A 746 -11.58 28.69 -24.10
C LYS A 746 -10.50 28.68 -23.02
N ASP A 747 -9.33 29.18 -23.39
CA ASP A 747 -8.13 29.25 -22.53
C ASP A 747 -8.03 30.53 -21.68
N THR A 748 -9.04 31.41 -21.68
CA THR A 748 -9.00 32.65 -20.87
C THR A 748 -10.33 32.96 -20.17
N LEU A 749 -10.24 33.40 -18.91
CA LEU A 749 -11.37 33.75 -18.03
C LEU A 749 -11.96 35.12 -18.41
N SER A 750 -13.28 35.20 -18.67
CA SER A 750 -14.02 36.48 -18.72
C SER A 750 -15.12 36.56 -17.64
N PRO A 751 -15.52 37.78 -17.19
CA PRO A 751 -16.34 37.98 -16.00
C PRO A 751 -17.83 38.09 -16.35
N ALA A 752 -18.54 36.96 -16.36
CA ALA A 752 -20.00 36.92 -16.50
C ALA A 752 -20.81 36.36 -15.28
N PRO A 753 -20.47 36.57 -13.98
CA PRO A 753 -21.32 36.08 -12.89
C PRO A 753 -21.96 37.18 -12.00
N ILE A 754 -22.17 38.41 -12.50
CA ILE A 754 -22.63 39.53 -11.65
C ILE A 754 -24.12 39.39 -11.30
N TRP A 755 -24.99 39.02 -12.25
CA TRP A 755 -26.45 38.96 -12.03
C TRP A 755 -26.91 37.76 -11.18
N ILE A 756 -26.16 36.67 -11.18
CA ILE A 756 -26.49 35.46 -10.41
C ILE A 756 -26.13 35.63 -8.92
N GLY A 757 -25.14 36.46 -8.60
CA GLY A 757 -24.73 36.74 -7.22
C GLY A 757 -25.76 37.51 -6.39
N TRP A 758 -26.51 38.41 -7.02
CA TRP A 758 -27.53 39.22 -6.33
C TRP A 758 -28.80 38.42 -6.01
N ALA A 759 -29.24 37.53 -6.92
CA ALA A 759 -30.38 36.64 -6.67
C ALA A 759 -30.11 35.63 -5.53
N ALA A 760 -28.86 35.16 -5.39
CA ALA A 760 -28.45 34.26 -4.32
C ALA A 760 -28.34 34.96 -2.95
N ALA A 761 -28.01 36.25 -2.91
CA ALA A 761 -27.94 37.04 -1.69
C ALA A 761 -29.33 37.30 -1.09
N ALA A 762 -30.36 37.50 -1.93
CA ALA A 762 -31.74 37.65 -1.49
C ALA A 762 -32.32 36.37 -0.86
N LEU A 763 -31.93 35.20 -1.36
CA LEU A 763 -32.32 33.89 -0.81
C LEU A 763 -31.67 33.58 0.55
N LEU A 764 -30.50 34.15 0.85
CA LEU A 764 -29.77 33.96 2.11
C LEU A 764 -30.27 34.85 3.27
N ALA A 765 -31.20 35.77 3.00
CA ALA A 765 -31.77 36.67 4.00
C ALA A 765 -33.02 36.10 4.70
N VAL A 766 -33.48 34.91 4.33
CA VAL A 766 -34.65 34.24 4.94
C VAL A 766 -34.23 33.40 6.16
N PRO A 767 -34.84 33.57 7.35
CA PRO A 767 -34.50 32.78 8.53
C PRO A 767 -34.81 31.28 8.31
N GLY A 768 -33.80 30.41 8.51
CA GLY A 768 -33.99 28.95 8.47
C GLY A 768 -33.17 28.17 7.42
N ILE A 769 -32.42 28.84 6.55
CA ILE A 769 -31.53 28.15 5.59
C ILE A 769 -30.12 27.98 6.22
N PRO A 770 -29.54 26.76 6.25
CA PRO A 770 -28.21 26.53 6.82
C PRO A 770 -27.12 27.34 6.11
N LEU A 771 -26.26 28.01 6.89
CA LEU A 771 -25.05 28.75 6.45
C LEU A 771 -24.11 27.93 5.53
N VAL A 772 -24.27 26.61 5.52
CA VAL A 772 -23.61 25.63 4.64
C VAL A 772 -23.81 25.94 3.16
N LEU A 773 -24.97 26.45 2.74
CA LEU A 773 -25.25 26.80 1.33
C LEU A 773 -24.59 28.12 0.90
N GLY A 774 -24.47 29.09 1.81
CA GLY A 774 -23.82 30.38 1.53
C GLY A 774 -22.32 30.23 1.25
N ALA A 775 -21.63 29.34 1.97
CA ALA A 775 -20.22 29.06 1.77
C ALA A 775 -19.93 28.30 0.45
N LEU A 776 -20.87 27.47 0.00
CA LEU A 776 -20.80 26.80 -1.30
C LEU A 776 -20.88 27.80 -2.47
N VAL A 777 -21.69 28.84 -2.35
CA VAL A 777 -21.84 29.89 -3.37
C VAL A 777 -20.63 30.84 -3.38
N VAL A 778 -20.15 31.28 -2.21
CA VAL A 778 -18.97 32.16 -2.10
C VAL A 778 -17.69 31.46 -2.56
N GLY A 779 -17.53 30.16 -2.22
CA GLY A 779 -16.41 29.34 -2.69
C GLY A 779 -16.49 29.01 -4.19
N GLY A 780 -17.70 28.97 -4.76
CA GLY A 780 -17.95 28.65 -6.16
C GLY A 780 -17.55 29.76 -7.15
N PHE A 781 -17.64 31.04 -6.78
CA PHE A 781 -17.51 32.17 -7.72
C PHE A 781 -16.28 33.08 -7.54
N ARG A 782 -15.34 32.77 -6.64
CA ARG A 782 -14.06 33.50 -6.42
C ARG A 782 -14.21 35.04 -6.37
N LEU A 783 -14.89 35.57 -5.37
CA LEU A 783 -14.98 37.02 -5.13
C LEU A 783 -13.71 37.57 -4.47
N HIS A 784 -13.36 38.82 -4.79
CA HIS A 784 -12.17 39.53 -4.28
C HIS A 784 -12.33 39.88 -2.78
N PRO A 785 -11.28 39.75 -1.93
CA PRO A 785 -11.38 39.79 -0.47
C PRO A 785 -12.04 41.05 0.12
N GLY A 786 -11.82 42.24 -0.47
CA GLY A 786 -12.49 43.46 -0.01
C GLY A 786 -14.01 43.47 -0.20
N ARG A 787 -14.52 42.77 -1.22
CA ARG A 787 -15.96 42.66 -1.50
C ARG A 787 -16.63 41.58 -0.65
N SER A 788 -15.90 40.52 -0.28
CA SER A 788 -16.34 39.52 0.69
C SER A 788 -16.52 40.12 2.09
N LEU A 789 -15.67 41.09 2.46
CA LEU A 789 -15.79 41.80 3.73
C LEU A 789 -17.03 42.70 3.76
N ALA A 790 -17.33 43.40 2.67
CA ALA A 790 -18.52 44.25 2.55
C ALA A 790 -19.84 43.46 2.59
N VAL A 791 -19.89 42.30 1.94
CA VAL A 791 -21.08 41.42 1.95
C VAL A 791 -21.29 40.78 3.32
N MET A 792 -20.21 40.38 4.02
CA MET A 792 -20.32 39.90 5.40
C MET A 792 -20.74 41.03 6.36
N ALA A 793 -20.21 42.23 6.20
CA ALA A 793 -20.60 43.39 7.01
C ALA A 793 -22.07 43.77 6.80
N ALA A 794 -22.57 43.77 5.56
CA ALA A 794 -23.98 44.02 5.25
C ALA A 794 -24.90 42.93 5.83
N GLY A 795 -24.50 41.65 5.74
CA GLY A 795 -25.25 40.53 6.34
C GLY A 795 -25.30 40.60 7.88
N VAL A 796 -24.21 41.03 8.51
CA VAL A 796 -24.16 41.28 9.97
C VAL A 796 -25.01 42.49 10.36
N ALA A 797 -24.97 43.58 9.58
CA ALA A 797 -25.78 44.77 9.84
C ALA A 797 -27.28 44.50 9.72
N VAL A 798 -27.71 43.77 8.68
CA VAL A 798 -29.13 43.38 8.49
C VAL A 798 -29.59 42.41 9.58
N ARG A 799 -28.73 41.47 10.01
CA ARG A 799 -29.04 40.54 11.10
C ARG A 799 -29.10 41.25 12.46
N ALA A 800 -28.23 42.24 12.68
CA ALA A 800 -28.29 43.11 13.86
C ALA A 800 -29.55 43.98 13.85
N LEU A 801 -29.95 44.53 12.69
CA LEU A 801 -31.18 45.30 12.54
C LEU A 801 -32.43 44.44 12.81
N ALA A 802 -32.46 43.21 12.32
CA ALA A 802 -33.55 42.25 12.55
C ALA A 802 -33.63 41.80 14.03
N LEU A 803 -32.49 41.66 14.71
CA LEU A 803 -32.43 41.35 16.15
C LEU A 803 -32.81 42.54 17.03
N LEU A 804 -32.58 43.77 16.57
CA LEU A 804 -33.03 44.99 17.23
C LEU A 804 -34.52 45.25 17.04
N LEU A 805 -35.10 44.83 15.92
CA LEU A 805 -36.54 44.92 15.63
C LEU A 805 -37.38 43.79 16.27
N THR A 806 -36.73 42.77 16.86
CA THR A 806 -37.38 41.63 17.55
C THR A 806 -37.17 41.61 19.06
N ARG A 807 -36.46 42.62 19.61
CA ARG A 807 -36.55 43.04 21.01
C ARG A 807 -37.63 44.09 21.15
#